data_AF-A0AAF0BVA8-F1
#
_entry.id   AF-A0AAF0BVA8-F1
#
_cell.length_a   1.000
_cell.length_b   1.000
_cell.length_c   1.000
_cell.angle_alpha   90.00
_cell.angle_beta   90.00
_cell.angle_gamma   90.00
#
_symmetry.space_group_name_H-M   'P 1'
#
loop_
_entity.id
_entity.type
_entity.pdbx_description
1 polymer ?
#
loop_
_entity_poly.entity_id
_entity_poly.type
_entity_poly.pdbx_seq_one_letter_code
_entity_poly.pdbx_strand_id
1 'polypeptide(L)'
;MAETPDPLTLDRVLDALADGPVSLAELCDRLGTDPDAVDGEVLWDLLEDPQVVTLGDGRWADGARLAAGHRALHRVDEEEVASRALRLDEDVAAQVAAAPDPRRVTLGTTTVTLRAALDDDGEEDPSQDPRVEVPEGWCPDLAPGDVVAVSVGADGGLVVTADDVDPAGEGEDGGAAALVAALGEMGSGRGTPLAGDGDPWVLDLVEALLVLLADAPEVLDGLRRPLREVLDEAGMAYGGGFVAAPGVEAHRLRLFQVGADVLGGHWADPDLLDQAEAVGTTWMLLMGAGDEDLPERARALAVAAALAEPEVPIALARNIRGLGDDGDDDLLDRVAAAAAAVPDAPGPAQLWAEVAVRGGRADEVVDPLAAALADADPEDWADAIELLGHLRAVAGDLDGAARALGRIGLDDSVGFLGRWRAPTSPRVGRNDPCPCGSGRKYKQCCLGRPVQVALAERAELVWWKARTWALRTQGLSLPWSDVLDESEDGDADALVLDLALVADECLAAFTVELGSLLPADEADLVERWLERPHRLWEVGPAAEDGTVPLTDLTGPADASAVTVVAPPTLPLAVGEVVLALVVPTGDGPEQVLGQVVRVPPSARDDLLGLLADHPTAQVLLDRLLELGPDALVHPAATPS
;
A
#
# COMPACT_ATOMS: atom_id res chain seq x y z
N MET A 1 33.73 11.68 -13.06
CA MET A 1 33.28 12.02 -14.42
C MET A 1 32.54 13.35 -14.31
N ALA A 2 32.62 14.24 -15.30
CA ALA A 2 31.78 15.44 -15.25
C ALA A 2 30.34 14.98 -15.48
N GLU A 3 29.47 15.14 -14.48
CA GLU A 3 28.02 14.95 -14.63
C GLU A 3 27.57 15.81 -15.81
N THR A 4 27.20 15.16 -16.90
CA THR A 4 26.35 15.78 -17.91
C THR A 4 25.07 16.18 -17.18
N PRO A 5 24.65 17.45 -17.21
CA PRO A 5 23.40 17.86 -16.57
C PRO A 5 22.27 17.00 -17.12
N ASP A 6 21.41 16.53 -16.23
CA ASP A 6 20.25 15.73 -16.58
C ASP A 6 19.44 16.45 -17.68
N PRO A 7 19.18 15.79 -18.83
CA PRO A 7 18.42 16.40 -19.91
C PRO A 7 16.97 16.76 -19.55
N LEU A 8 16.44 16.24 -18.43
CA LEU A 8 15.02 16.32 -18.01
C LEU A 8 14.74 17.37 -16.91
N THR A 9 15.46 18.49 -16.88
CA THR A 9 15.05 19.61 -16.02
C THR A 9 13.66 20.13 -16.42
N LEU A 10 12.82 20.49 -15.43
CA LEU A 10 11.47 21.04 -15.65
C LEU A 10 11.39 22.09 -16.77
N ASP A 11 12.26 23.11 -16.76
CA ASP A 11 12.28 24.16 -17.80
C ASP A 11 12.39 23.60 -19.23
N ARG A 12 13.23 22.57 -19.40
CA ARG A 12 13.43 21.93 -20.71
C ARG A 12 12.23 21.08 -21.11
N VAL A 13 11.62 20.39 -20.14
CA VAL A 13 10.39 19.63 -20.34
C VAL A 13 9.27 20.58 -20.78
N LEU A 14 9.02 21.67 -20.06
CA LEU A 14 8.01 22.66 -20.41
C LEU A 14 8.27 23.33 -21.77
N ASP A 15 9.53 23.60 -22.11
CA ASP A 15 9.91 24.07 -23.45
C ASP A 15 9.63 23.02 -24.53
N ALA A 16 9.86 21.73 -24.24
CA ALA A 16 9.54 20.64 -25.15
C ALA A 16 8.03 20.38 -25.30
N LEU A 17 7.23 20.70 -24.27
CA LEU A 17 5.76 20.64 -24.27
C LEU A 17 5.11 21.89 -24.89
N ALA A 18 5.91 22.88 -25.31
CA ALA A 18 5.43 24.17 -25.78
C ALA A 18 4.49 24.11 -26.99
N ASP A 19 4.70 23.11 -27.85
CA ASP A 19 3.96 22.90 -29.09
C ASP A 19 2.74 21.98 -28.90
N GLY A 20 2.44 21.58 -27.67
CA GLY A 20 1.31 20.74 -27.30
C GLY A 20 1.70 19.36 -26.74
N PRO A 21 0.69 18.53 -26.42
CA PRO A 21 0.91 17.27 -25.72
C PRO A 21 1.69 16.24 -26.55
N VAL A 22 2.56 15.46 -25.89
CA VAL A 22 3.40 14.44 -26.54
C VAL A 22 3.56 13.18 -25.71
N SER A 23 3.81 12.04 -26.35
CA SER A 23 4.20 10.81 -25.63
C SER A 23 5.56 10.96 -24.92
N LEU A 24 5.82 10.15 -23.89
CA LEU A 24 7.13 10.10 -23.23
C LEU A 24 8.27 9.85 -24.23
N ALA A 25 8.07 8.96 -25.20
CA ALA A 25 9.07 8.67 -26.23
C ALA A 25 9.38 9.90 -27.11
N GLU A 26 8.36 10.68 -27.47
CA GLU A 26 8.55 11.91 -28.24
C GLU A 26 9.16 13.04 -27.40
N LEU A 27 8.78 13.15 -26.12
CA LEU A 27 9.41 14.06 -25.17
C LEU A 27 10.91 13.77 -25.06
N CYS A 28 11.26 12.49 -24.90
CA CYS A 28 12.65 12.04 -24.83
C CYS A 28 13.43 12.35 -26.13
N ASP A 29 12.82 12.12 -27.29
CA ASP A 29 13.42 12.48 -28.59
C ASP A 29 13.68 14.00 -28.71
N ARG A 30 12.72 14.84 -28.30
CA ARG A 30 12.87 16.31 -28.27
C ARG A 30 14.00 16.77 -27.34
N LEU A 31 14.20 16.07 -26.22
CA LEU A 31 15.21 16.39 -25.22
C LEU A 31 16.58 15.76 -25.53
N GLY A 32 16.64 14.85 -26.49
CA GLY A 32 17.85 14.11 -26.87
C GLY A 32 18.26 13.08 -25.84
N THR A 33 17.29 12.46 -25.15
CA THR A 33 17.49 11.40 -24.17
C THR A 33 16.83 10.09 -24.63
N ASP A 34 17.33 8.97 -24.13
CA ASP A 34 16.75 7.65 -24.39
C ASP A 34 15.69 7.38 -23.31
N PRO A 35 14.41 7.10 -23.65
CA PRO A 35 13.37 6.83 -22.66
C PRO A 35 13.72 5.65 -21.73
N ASP A 36 14.46 4.65 -22.21
CA ASP A 36 14.89 3.49 -21.41
C ASP A 36 16.05 3.83 -20.45
N ALA A 37 16.66 5.01 -20.61
CA ALA A 37 17.78 5.49 -19.78
C ALA A 37 17.37 6.62 -18.84
N VAL A 38 16.08 6.97 -18.80
CA VAL A 38 15.55 7.96 -17.88
C VAL A 38 15.37 7.33 -16.51
N ASP A 39 15.84 8.01 -15.48
CA ASP A 39 15.64 7.61 -14.09
C ASP A 39 14.15 7.73 -13.72
N GLY A 40 13.62 6.70 -13.04
CA GLY A 40 12.23 6.67 -12.58
C GLY A 40 11.94 7.78 -11.58
N GLU A 41 12.89 8.12 -10.70
CA GLU A 41 12.75 9.20 -9.71
C GLU A 41 12.61 10.56 -10.40
N VAL A 42 13.36 10.79 -11.48
CA VAL A 42 13.27 12.03 -12.26
C VAL A 42 11.93 12.16 -12.99
N LEU A 43 11.38 11.06 -13.50
CA LEU A 43 10.04 11.06 -14.08
C LEU A 43 8.98 11.33 -13.02
N TRP A 44 9.15 10.75 -11.84
CA TRP A 44 8.26 10.96 -10.70
C TRP A 44 8.25 12.43 -10.26
N ASP A 45 9.43 13.03 -10.06
CA ASP A 45 9.58 14.45 -9.73
C ASP A 45 8.90 15.38 -10.76
N LEU A 46 8.96 15.01 -12.05
CA LEU A 46 8.30 15.77 -13.11
C LEU A 46 6.78 15.59 -13.11
N LEU A 47 6.28 14.40 -12.74
CA LEU A 47 4.84 14.14 -12.59
C LEU A 47 4.26 14.83 -11.36
N GLU A 48 5.06 15.02 -10.31
CA GLU A 48 4.67 15.79 -9.13
C GLU A 48 4.66 17.30 -9.36
N ASP A 49 5.34 17.79 -10.41
CA ASP A 49 5.31 19.22 -10.72
C ASP A 49 3.92 19.64 -11.24
N PRO A 50 3.26 20.62 -10.60
CA PRO A 50 1.89 20.96 -10.91
C PRO A 50 1.71 21.62 -12.30
N GLN A 51 2.79 21.99 -12.99
CA GLN A 51 2.70 22.48 -14.36
C GLN A 51 2.58 21.36 -15.40
N VAL A 52 2.98 20.15 -15.04
CA VAL A 52 2.99 18.98 -15.93
C VAL A 52 1.74 18.16 -15.65
N VAL A 53 0.99 17.84 -16.70
CA VAL A 53 -0.18 16.95 -16.61
C VAL A 53 -0.03 15.78 -17.56
N THR A 54 -0.50 14.61 -17.15
CA THR A 54 -0.66 13.44 -18.00
C THR A 54 -2.08 13.36 -18.52
N LEU A 55 -2.22 13.00 -19.79
CA LEU A 55 -3.48 12.69 -20.42
C LEU A 55 -3.72 11.19 -20.30
N GLY A 56 -4.99 10.76 -20.20
CA GLY A 56 -5.37 9.34 -20.12
C GLY A 56 -5.04 8.49 -21.36
N ASP A 57 -4.27 9.01 -22.31
CA ASP A 57 -3.70 8.28 -23.44
C ASP A 57 -2.17 8.22 -23.41
N GLY A 58 -1.56 8.57 -22.27
CA GLY A 58 -0.12 8.51 -22.01
C GLY A 58 0.68 9.70 -22.53
N ARG A 59 0.02 10.75 -23.03
CA ARG A 59 0.69 12.01 -23.42
C ARG A 59 0.89 12.93 -22.21
N TRP A 60 1.94 13.73 -22.28
CA TRP A 60 2.32 14.74 -21.29
C TRP A 60 2.06 16.12 -21.86
N ALA A 61 1.63 17.07 -21.04
CA ALA A 61 1.33 18.44 -21.45
C ALA A 61 1.70 19.47 -20.38
N ASP A 62 1.96 20.71 -20.82
CA ASP A 62 1.95 21.88 -19.93
C ASP A 62 0.47 22.24 -19.68
N GLY A 63 -0.02 21.98 -18.47
CA GLY A 63 -1.43 22.14 -18.12
C GLY A 63 -1.94 23.57 -18.35
N ALA A 64 -1.16 24.57 -17.95
CA ALA A 64 -1.54 25.97 -18.11
C ALA A 64 -1.69 26.34 -19.59
N ARG A 65 -0.81 25.83 -20.47
CA ARG A 65 -0.93 26.04 -21.91
C ARG A 65 -2.08 25.26 -22.53
N LEU A 66 -2.33 24.04 -22.05
CA LEU A 66 -3.42 23.19 -22.53
C LEU A 66 -4.79 23.84 -22.27
N ALA A 67 -4.99 24.44 -21.09
CA ALA A 67 -6.24 25.11 -20.74
C ALA A 67 -6.30 26.59 -21.15
N ALA A 68 -5.21 27.17 -21.67
CA ALA A 68 -5.13 28.59 -21.99
C ALA A 68 -6.15 28.99 -23.06
N GLY A 69 -7.04 29.92 -22.71
CA GLY A 69 -8.06 30.44 -23.62
C GLY A 69 -9.35 29.62 -23.69
N HIS A 70 -9.41 28.50 -22.95
CA HIS A 70 -10.60 27.67 -22.79
C HIS A 70 -11.33 28.01 -21.49
N ARG A 71 -12.65 27.84 -21.49
CA ARG A 71 -13.49 28.12 -20.32
C ARG A 71 -14.46 26.97 -20.05
N ALA A 72 -14.66 26.67 -18.78
CA ALA A 72 -15.76 25.86 -18.30
C ALA A 72 -16.91 26.75 -17.81
N LEU A 73 -18.13 26.20 -17.83
CA LEU A 73 -19.35 26.88 -17.39
C LEU A 73 -19.89 26.16 -16.17
N HIS A 74 -20.26 26.91 -15.12
CA HIS A 74 -20.86 26.36 -13.91
C HIS A 74 -22.10 27.19 -13.54
N ARG A 75 -23.20 26.52 -13.19
CA ARG A 75 -24.44 27.19 -12.79
C ARG A 75 -24.55 27.27 -11.28
N VAL A 76 -24.67 28.49 -10.78
CA VAL A 76 -24.76 28.77 -9.36
C VAL A 76 -26.11 28.34 -8.80
N ASP A 77 -26.10 27.61 -7.70
CA ASP A 77 -27.32 27.12 -7.04
C ASP A 77 -27.77 27.97 -5.82
N GLU A 78 -28.84 27.53 -5.16
CA GLU A 78 -29.39 28.23 -3.98
C GLU A 78 -28.44 28.21 -2.78
N GLU A 79 -27.68 27.13 -2.58
CA GLU A 79 -26.76 26.95 -1.46
C GLU A 79 -25.52 27.83 -1.62
N GLU A 80 -24.97 27.91 -2.81
CA GLU A 80 -23.79 28.72 -3.13
C GLU A 80 -24.07 30.21 -2.98
N VAL A 81 -25.26 30.66 -3.38
CA VAL A 81 -25.71 32.04 -3.13
C VAL A 81 -25.92 32.29 -1.63
N ALA A 82 -26.52 31.34 -0.90
CA ALA A 82 -26.80 31.48 0.53
C ALA A 82 -25.52 31.51 1.38
N SER A 83 -24.55 30.65 1.05
CA SER A 83 -23.26 30.52 1.73
C SER A 83 -22.21 31.53 1.24
N ARG A 84 -22.45 32.17 0.09
CA ARG A 84 -21.46 32.97 -0.66
C ARG A 84 -20.17 32.17 -0.92
N ALA A 85 -20.31 30.93 -1.32
CA ALA A 85 -19.19 30.07 -1.70
C ALA A 85 -19.56 29.29 -2.97
N LEU A 86 -18.76 29.43 -4.04
CA LEU A 86 -18.93 28.65 -5.27
C LEU A 86 -18.25 27.29 -5.10
N ARG A 87 -18.87 26.21 -5.56
CA ARG A 87 -18.23 24.90 -5.66
C ARG A 87 -17.49 24.79 -6.99
N LEU A 88 -16.34 24.15 -6.95
CA LEU A 88 -15.62 23.74 -8.15
C LEU A 88 -15.78 22.23 -8.30
N ASP A 89 -16.86 21.84 -8.96
CA ASP A 89 -17.29 20.47 -9.19
C ASP A 89 -16.90 19.97 -10.59
N GLU A 90 -17.57 18.92 -11.09
CA GLU A 90 -17.27 18.32 -12.39
C GLU A 90 -17.35 19.33 -13.55
N ASP A 91 -18.16 20.40 -13.41
CA ASP A 91 -18.31 21.42 -14.44
C ASP A 91 -16.98 22.08 -14.83
N VAL A 92 -16.03 22.16 -13.89
CA VAL A 92 -14.77 22.90 -14.03
C VAL A 92 -13.54 22.01 -13.83
N ALA A 93 -13.72 20.70 -13.74
CA ALA A 93 -12.67 19.76 -13.35
C ALA A 93 -11.42 19.84 -14.25
N ALA A 94 -11.60 20.03 -15.56
CA ALA A 94 -10.47 20.18 -16.49
C ALA A 94 -9.62 21.44 -16.19
N GLN A 95 -10.25 22.55 -15.81
CA GLN A 95 -9.55 23.79 -15.47
C GLN A 95 -8.84 23.67 -14.13
N VAL A 96 -9.46 22.97 -13.17
CA VAL A 96 -8.84 22.68 -11.87
C VAL A 96 -7.60 21.80 -12.07
N ALA A 97 -7.71 20.72 -12.84
CA ALA A 97 -6.62 19.78 -13.08
C ALA A 97 -5.48 20.39 -13.92
N ALA A 98 -5.79 21.26 -14.88
CA ALA A 98 -4.79 21.89 -15.73
C ALA A 98 -4.10 23.11 -15.12
N ALA A 99 -4.62 23.68 -14.02
CA ALA A 99 -4.06 24.86 -13.40
C ALA A 99 -2.85 24.50 -12.50
N PRO A 100 -1.67 25.13 -12.67
CA PRO A 100 -0.53 24.92 -11.79
C PRO A 100 -0.73 25.34 -10.33
N ASP A 101 -1.60 26.33 -10.08
CA ASP A 101 -1.94 26.77 -8.73
C ASP A 101 -3.47 26.89 -8.61
N PRO A 102 -4.20 25.77 -8.61
CA PRO A 102 -5.66 25.78 -8.59
C PRO A 102 -6.19 26.36 -7.27
N ARG A 103 -5.35 26.37 -6.21
CA ARG A 103 -5.64 26.99 -4.93
C ARG A 103 -5.79 28.50 -5.02
N ARG A 104 -5.21 29.14 -6.03
CA ARG A 104 -5.31 30.57 -6.24
C ARG A 104 -6.46 30.89 -7.21
N VAL A 105 -7.54 31.47 -6.68
CA VAL A 105 -8.73 31.79 -7.47
C VAL A 105 -8.96 33.30 -7.53
N THR A 106 -9.10 33.86 -8.71
CA THR A 106 -9.32 35.30 -8.93
C THR A 106 -10.75 35.58 -9.34
N LEU A 107 -11.44 36.38 -8.53
CA LEU A 107 -12.79 36.88 -8.77
C LEU A 107 -12.74 38.42 -8.94
N GLY A 108 -12.82 38.87 -10.19
CA GLY A 108 -12.68 40.29 -10.53
C GLY A 108 -11.27 40.82 -10.23
N THR A 109 -11.12 41.66 -9.20
CA THR A 109 -9.81 42.18 -8.76
C THR A 109 -9.30 41.53 -7.48
N THR A 110 -10.03 40.55 -6.95
CA THR A 110 -9.73 39.92 -5.65
C THR A 110 -9.27 38.50 -5.88
N THR A 111 -8.15 38.13 -5.27
CA THR A 111 -7.68 36.75 -5.22
C THR A 111 -8.06 36.15 -3.87
N VAL A 112 -8.65 34.97 -3.91
CA VAL A 112 -9.03 34.15 -2.77
C VAL A 112 -8.39 32.77 -2.90
N THR A 113 -8.54 31.95 -1.86
CA THR A 113 -7.99 30.60 -1.82
C THR A 113 -9.11 29.57 -1.99
N LEU A 114 -8.94 28.62 -2.90
CA LEU A 114 -9.75 27.39 -2.96
C LEU A 114 -9.47 26.60 -1.68
N ARG A 115 -10.53 26.27 -0.94
CA ARG A 115 -10.42 25.43 0.25
C ARG A 115 -11.03 24.08 -0.02
N ALA A 116 -10.40 23.04 0.52
CA ALA A 116 -11.09 21.77 0.71
C ALA A 116 -12.36 22.03 1.52
N ALA A 117 -13.41 21.29 1.21
CA ALA A 117 -14.57 21.25 2.07
C ALA A 117 -14.17 20.66 3.42
N LEU A 118 -14.82 21.12 4.48
CA LEU A 118 -14.58 20.63 5.84
C LEU A 118 -15.83 19.90 6.32
N ASP A 119 -15.63 18.81 7.05
CA ASP A 119 -16.71 18.11 7.75
C ASP A 119 -17.24 18.90 8.96
N ASP A 120 -18.22 18.34 9.68
CA ASP A 120 -18.82 18.95 10.87
C ASP A 120 -17.80 19.13 12.02
N ASP A 121 -16.68 18.39 12.00
CA ASP A 121 -15.61 18.43 12.99
C ASP A 121 -14.45 19.38 12.58
N GLY A 122 -14.50 19.92 11.36
CA GLY A 122 -13.54 20.88 10.82
C GLY A 122 -12.31 20.23 10.18
N GLU A 123 -12.36 18.94 9.89
CA GLU A 123 -11.35 18.20 9.12
C GLU A 123 -11.68 18.25 7.62
N GLU A 124 -10.67 18.11 6.76
CA GLU A 124 -10.91 18.10 5.31
C GLU A 124 -11.78 16.90 4.95
N ASP A 125 -12.92 17.17 4.31
CA ASP A 125 -13.85 16.17 3.81
C ASP A 125 -13.62 16.01 2.29
N PRO A 126 -12.85 14.99 1.85
CA PRO A 126 -12.59 14.75 0.44
C PRO A 126 -13.85 14.30 -0.31
N SER A 127 -14.95 13.96 0.37
CA SER A 127 -16.22 13.59 -0.26
C SER A 127 -17.05 14.80 -0.71
N GLN A 128 -16.61 16.01 -0.38
CA GLN A 128 -17.30 17.26 -0.67
C GLN A 128 -16.48 18.11 -1.65
N ASP A 129 -17.18 18.78 -2.59
CA ASP A 129 -16.52 19.61 -3.59
C ASP A 129 -15.77 20.79 -2.95
N PRO A 130 -14.56 21.12 -3.44
CA PRO A 130 -13.80 22.25 -2.94
C PRO A 130 -14.54 23.57 -3.22
N ARG A 131 -14.40 24.53 -2.29
CA ARG A 131 -15.19 25.76 -2.29
C ARG A 131 -14.34 27.02 -2.35
N VAL A 132 -14.89 28.03 -3.05
CA VAL A 132 -14.30 29.35 -3.24
C VAL A 132 -15.19 30.39 -2.60
N GLU A 133 -14.71 31.05 -1.54
CA GLU A 133 -15.42 32.16 -0.89
C GLU A 133 -15.60 33.33 -1.87
N VAL A 134 -16.83 33.79 -2.05
CA VAL A 134 -17.18 34.91 -2.93
C VAL A 134 -16.98 36.24 -2.19
N PRO A 135 -16.05 37.11 -2.63
CA PRO A 135 -15.74 38.37 -1.93
C PRO A 135 -16.94 39.32 -1.82
N GLU A 136 -17.01 40.07 -0.70
CA GLU A 136 -17.98 41.16 -0.48
C GLU A 136 -17.81 42.25 -1.56
N GLY A 137 -18.60 42.17 -2.64
CA GLY A 137 -18.61 43.14 -3.74
C GLY A 137 -18.38 42.55 -5.13
N TRP A 138 -17.94 41.30 -5.24
CA TRP A 138 -17.93 40.59 -6.51
C TRP A 138 -19.32 40.03 -6.79
N CYS A 139 -19.89 40.36 -7.96
CA CYS A 139 -21.26 40.03 -8.38
C CYS A 139 -22.29 40.14 -7.22
N PRO A 140 -22.60 41.37 -6.74
CA PRO A 140 -23.47 41.56 -5.57
C PRO A 140 -24.91 41.06 -5.82
N ASP A 141 -25.32 41.01 -7.08
CA ASP A 141 -26.65 40.56 -7.52
C ASP A 141 -26.66 39.09 -7.98
N LEU A 142 -25.59 38.32 -7.72
CA LEU A 142 -25.51 36.89 -8.05
C LEU A 142 -26.72 36.14 -7.49
N ALA A 143 -27.46 35.48 -8.38
CA ALA A 143 -28.71 34.81 -8.09
C ALA A 143 -28.67 33.33 -8.49
N PRO A 144 -29.49 32.47 -7.85
CA PRO A 144 -29.59 31.08 -8.26
C PRO A 144 -30.00 30.97 -9.73
N GLY A 145 -29.26 30.16 -10.49
CA GLY A 145 -29.43 29.98 -11.93
C GLY A 145 -28.50 30.83 -12.78
N ASP A 146 -27.78 31.80 -12.21
CA ASP A 146 -26.71 32.52 -12.92
C ASP A 146 -25.60 31.54 -13.33
N VAL A 147 -24.94 31.82 -14.46
CA VAL A 147 -23.84 30.99 -14.96
C VAL A 147 -22.54 31.78 -14.85
N VAL A 148 -21.54 31.18 -14.21
CA VAL A 148 -20.17 31.70 -14.16
C VAL A 148 -19.28 30.89 -15.10
N ALA A 149 -18.23 31.52 -15.61
CA ALA A 149 -17.20 30.86 -16.38
C ALA A 149 -15.90 30.76 -15.56
N VAL A 150 -15.23 29.61 -15.64
CA VAL A 150 -13.94 29.35 -15.00
C VAL A 150 -12.89 29.08 -16.07
N SER A 151 -11.72 29.69 -15.94
CA SER A 151 -10.59 29.55 -16.88
C SER A 151 -9.27 29.57 -16.11
N VAL A 152 -8.19 29.10 -16.76
CA VAL A 152 -6.84 29.18 -16.20
C VAL A 152 -6.21 30.52 -16.61
N GLY A 153 -5.78 31.29 -15.62
CA GLY A 153 -5.13 32.58 -15.76
C GLY A 153 -3.66 32.47 -16.18
N ALA A 154 -3.10 33.57 -16.67
CA ALA A 154 -1.68 33.63 -17.07
C ALA A 154 -0.70 33.47 -15.88
N ASP A 155 -1.18 33.59 -14.65
CA ASP A 155 -0.41 33.34 -13.42
C ASP A 155 -0.55 31.89 -12.92
N GLY A 156 -1.20 31.01 -13.68
CA GLY A 156 -1.41 29.60 -13.33
C GLY A 156 -2.55 29.33 -12.36
N GLY A 157 -3.23 30.38 -11.87
CA GLY A 157 -4.41 30.27 -11.01
C GLY A 157 -5.72 30.22 -11.78
N LEU A 158 -6.82 29.93 -11.08
CA LEU A 158 -8.16 29.96 -11.65
C LEU A 158 -8.71 31.38 -11.71
N VAL A 159 -9.50 31.68 -12.74
CA VAL A 159 -10.19 32.96 -12.93
C VAL A 159 -11.67 32.69 -13.13
N VAL A 160 -12.50 33.30 -12.27
CA VAL A 160 -13.97 33.19 -12.31
C VAL A 160 -14.59 34.49 -12.81
N THR A 161 -15.45 34.40 -13.82
CA THR A 161 -16.17 35.54 -14.41
C THR A 161 -17.67 35.29 -14.48
N ALA A 162 -18.49 36.34 -14.31
CA ALA A 162 -19.96 36.25 -14.27
C ALA A 162 -20.67 36.78 -15.53
N ASP A 163 -19.96 37.50 -16.42
CA ASP A 163 -20.58 38.39 -17.41
C ASP A 163 -20.54 37.90 -18.89
N ASP A 164 -19.96 36.73 -19.19
CA ASP A 164 -19.59 36.33 -20.57
C ASP A 164 -20.39 35.15 -21.16
N VAL A 165 -21.52 34.79 -20.55
CA VAL A 165 -22.35 33.67 -21.00
C VAL A 165 -23.75 34.19 -21.28
N ASP A 166 -24.18 34.14 -22.54
CA ASP A 166 -25.60 34.35 -22.91
C ASP A 166 -26.31 32.98 -22.80
N PRO A 167 -27.02 32.68 -21.70
CA PRO A 167 -27.72 31.41 -21.53
C PRO A 167 -28.89 31.25 -22.51
N ALA A 168 -29.28 32.31 -23.23
CA ALA A 168 -30.47 32.38 -24.08
C ALA A 168 -30.16 32.48 -25.59
N GLY A 169 -28.91 32.23 -26.01
CA GLY A 169 -28.55 32.26 -27.42
C GLY A 169 -29.31 31.19 -28.23
N GLU A 170 -30.30 31.59 -29.02
CA GLU A 170 -31.04 30.73 -29.95
C GLU A 170 -30.08 30.07 -30.96
N GLY A 171 -29.63 28.85 -30.68
CA GLY A 171 -28.79 28.03 -31.56
C GLY A 171 -28.66 26.60 -31.02
N GLU A 172 -28.50 25.60 -31.90
CA GLU A 172 -28.26 24.22 -31.47
C GLU A 172 -26.95 24.15 -30.66
N ASP A 173 -27.01 23.53 -29.48
CA ASP A 173 -25.86 23.19 -28.65
C ASP A 173 -25.09 22.03 -29.29
N GLY A 174 -24.39 22.34 -30.40
CA GLY A 174 -23.62 21.36 -31.16
C GLY A 174 -22.46 20.76 -30.36
N GLY A 175 -21.98 21.48 -29.33
CA GLY A 175 -20.96 21.00 -28.40
C GLY A 175 -21.48 19.84 -27.55
N ALA A 176 -22.70 19.92 -27.03
CA ALA A 176 -23.27 18.87 -26.19
C ALA A 176 -23.32 17.50 -26.90
N ALA A 177 -23.84 17.45 -28.12
CA ALA A 177 -23.91 16.19 -28.87
C ALA A 177 -22.52 15.66 -29.26
N ALA A 178 -21.57 16.54 -29.58
CA ALA A 178 -20.20 16.17 -29.90
C ALA A 178 -19.45 15.64 -28.66
N LEU A 179 -19.66 16.26 -27.50
CA LEU A 179 -19.10 15.84 -26.22
C LEU A 179 -19.57 14.43 -25.86
N VAL A 180 -20.88 14.19 -25.87
CA VAL A 180 -21.45 12.87 -25.55
C VAL A 180 -20.93 11.80 -26.52
N ALA A 181 -20.81 12.12 -27.81
CA ALA A 181 -20.24 11.22 -28.80
C ALA A 181 -18.76 10.91 -28.52
N ALA A 182 -17.97 11.92 -28.19
CA ALA A 182 -16.54 11.76 -27.92
C ALA A 182 -16.30 10.96 -26.62
N LEU A 183 -17.03 11.26 -25.54
CA LEU A 183 -17.00 10.46 -24.31
C LEU A 183 -17.45 9.01 -24.57
N GLY A 184 -18.47 8.82 -25.42
CA GLY A 184 -18.92 7.50 -25.85
C GLY A 184 -17.85 6.69 -26.60
N GLU A 185 -17.12 7.33 -27.50
CA GLU A 185 -16.01 6.72 -28.24
C GLU A 185 -14.83 6.39 -27.32
N MET A 186 -14.43 7.32 -26.45
CA MET A 186 -13.37 7.11 -25.47
C MET A 186 -13.74 5.99 -24.49
N GLY A 187 -14.92 6.04 -23.89
CA GLY A 187 -15.38 5.03 -22.93
C GLY A 187 -15.49 3.64 -23.54
N SER A 188 -15.96 3.52 -24.79
CA SER A 188 -16.02 2.22 -25.48
C SER A 188 -14.64 1.70 -25.93
N GLY A 189 -13.64 2.57 -26.04
CA GLY A 189 -12.29 2.23 -26.48
C GLY A 189 -11.31 1.95 -25.35
N ARG A 190 -11.38 2.72 -24.27
CA ARG A 190 -10.43 2.72 -23.14
C ARG A 190 -11.08 2.86 -21.75
N GLY A 191 -12.41 2.92 -21.67
CA GLY A 191 -13.09 2.96 -20.38
C GLY A 191 -13.00 1.62 -19.65
N THR A 192 -13.03 1.67 -18.33
CA THR A 192 -13.09 0.49 -17.47
C THR A 192 -14.44 -0.20 -17.63
N PRO A 193 -14.49 -1.47 -18.07
CA PRO A 193 -15.74 -2.19 -18.23
C PRO A 193 -16.44 -2.42 -16.88
N LEU A 194 -17.76 -2.30 -16.87
CA LEU A 194 -18.61 -2.71 -15.77
C LEU A 194 -19.35 -4.01 -16.11
N ALA A 195 -19.68 -4.80 -15.09
CA ALA A 195 -20.51 -5.98 -15.28
C ALA A 195 -21.92 -5.59 -15.76
N GLY A 196 -22.45 -6.22 -16.80
CA GLY A 196 -23.83 -6.01 -17.23
C GLY A 196 -24.09 -6.19 -18.72
N ASP A 197 -25.35 -6.14 -19.11
CA ASP A 197 -25.75 -6.19 -20.53
C ASP A 197 -25.37 -4.88 -21.24
N GLY A 198 -24.79 -4.99 -22.44
CA GLY A 198 -24.52 -3.86 -23.31
C GLY A 198 -23.14 -3.20 -23.12
N ASP A 199 -22.20 -3.91 -22.50
CA ASP A 199 -20.81 -3.50 -22.28
C ASP A 199 -20.68 -2.08 -21.67
N PRO A 200 -21.32 -1.84 -20.50
CA PRO A 200 -21.22 -0.54 -19.83
C PRO A 200 -19.77 -0.27 -19.40
N TRP A 201 -19.42 1.01 -19.29
CA TRP A 201 -18.08 1.45 -18.95
C TRP A 201 -18.11 2.64 -17.99
N VAL A 202 -17.02 2.82 -17.26
CA VAL A 202 -16.67 4.04 -16.50
C VAL A 202 -15.39 4.61 -17.10
N LEU A 203 -15.31 5.93 -17.16
CA LEU A 203 -14.16 6.65 -17.67
C LEU A 203 -13.76 7.71 -16.64
N ASP A 204 -12.46 7.91 -16.46
CA ASP A 204 -11.95 9.09 -15.78
C ASP A 204 -12.35 10.34 -16.58
N LEU A 205 -13.24 11.14 -15.98
CA LEU A 205 -13.80 12.31 -16.63
C LEU A 205 -12.75 13.41 -16.77
N VAL A 206 -11.87 13.57 -15.79
CA VAL A 206 -10.85 14.62 -15.80
C VAL A 206 -9.87 14.37 -16.95
N GLU A 207 -9.32 13.17 -17.04
CA GLU A 207 -8.43 12.77 -18.12
C GLU A 207 -9.09 12.84 -19.49
N ALA A 208 -10.37 12.44 -19.59
CA ALA A 208 -11.12 12.54 -20.83
C ALA A 208 -11.27 14.00 -21.27
N LEU A 209 -11.56 14.92 -20.36
CA LEU A 209 -11.67 16.34 -20.67
C LEU A 209 -10.32 16.96 -21.05
N LEU A 210 -9.21 16.56 -20.42
CA LEU A 210 -7.87 17.01 -20.80
C LEU A 210 -7.49 16.52 -22.22
N VAL A 211 -7.84 15.28 -22.58
CA VAL A 211 -7.69 14.78 -23.97
C VAL A 211 -8.55 15.59 -24.94
N LEU A 212 -9.77 15.95 -24.56
CA LEU A 212 -10.62 16.79 -25.41
C LEU A 212 -10.04 18.20 -25.58
N LEU A 213 -9.48 18.81 -24.53
CA LEU A 213 -8.76 20.08 -24.67
C LEU A 213 -7.57 19.98 -25.64
N ALA A 214 -6.88 18.84 -25.65
CA ALA A 214 -5.75 18.60 -26.55
C ALA A 214 -6.16 18.42 -28.01
N ASP A 215 -7.16 17.58 -28.26
CA ASP A 215 -7.44 17.06 -29.60
C ASP A 215 -8.66 17.68 -30.27
N ALA A 216 -9.63 18.14 -29.49
CA ALA A 216 -10.89 18.68 -29.97
C ALA A 216 -11.44 19.79 -29.05
N PRO A 217 -10.66 20.84 -28.74
CA PRO A 217 -11.06 21.88 -27.79
C PRO A 217 -12.36 22.59 -28.20
N GLU A 218 -12.68 22.62 -29.51
CA GLU A 218 -13.93 23.16 -30.03
C GLU A 218 -15.19 22.44 -29.50
N VAL A 219 -15.06 21.19 -29.04
CA VAL A 219 -16.16 20.45 -28.40
C VAL A 219 -16.51 21.10 -27.07
N LEU A 220 -15.50 21.42 -26.26
CA LEU A 220 -15.66 22.05 -24.94
C LEU A 220 -15.99 23.53 -25.06
N ASP A 221 -15.29 24.26 -25.93
CA ASP A 221 -15.58 25.67 -26.21
C ASP A 221 -16.98 25.88 -26.84
N GLY A 222 -17.50 24.84 -27.48
CA GLY A 222 -18.82 24.82 -28.09
C GLY A 222 -19.97 24.68 -27.08
N LEU A 223 -19.69 24.29 -25.83
CA LEU A 223 -20.71 24.13 -24.80
C LEU A 223 -21.34 25.47 -24.43
N ARG A 224 -22.68 25.51 -24.43
CA ARG A 224 -23.45 26.71 -24.06
C ARG A 224 -24.02 26.67 -22.65
N ARG A 225 -23.87 25.53 -21.99
CA ARG A 225 -24.35 25.24 -20.64
C ARG A 225 -23.31 24.39 -19.91
N PRO A 226 -23.39 24.31 -18.58
CA PRO A 226 -22.51 23.48 -17.77
C PRO A 226 -22.45 22.02 -18.23
N LEU A 227 -21.29 21.39 -18.00
CA LEU A 227 -21.01 20.01 -18.38
C LEU A 227 -22.05 19.05 -17.79
N ARG A 228 -22.35 19.21 -16.50
CA ARG A 228 -23.28 18.35 -15.77
C ARG A 228 -24.68 18.35 -16.38
N GLU A 229 -25.17 19.50 -16.86
CA GLU A 229 -26.46 19.57 -17.54
C GLU A 229 -26.47 18.77 -18.85
N VAL A 230 -25.33 18.72 -19.55
CA VAL A 230 -25.18 17.91 -20.76
C VAL A 230 -25.15 16.42 -20.43
N LEU A 231 -24.41 16.03 -19.39
CA LEU A 231 -24.33 14.64 -18.94
C LEU A 231 -25.68 14.13 -18.42
N ASP A 232 -26.39 14.96 -17.64
CA ASP A 232 -27.74 14.66 -17.14
C ASP A 232 -28.73 14.43 -18.27
N GLU A 233 -28.73 15.29 -19.31
CA GLU A 233 -29.61 15.11 -20.48
C GLU A 233 -29.25 13.85 -21.28
N ALA A 234 -27.96 13.50 -21.34
CA ALA A 234 -27.48 12.29 -21.99
C ALA A 234 -27.76 11.01 -21.17
N GLY A 235 -28.21 11.14 -19.91
CA GLY A 235 -28.41 10.02 -19.00
C GLY A 235 -27.10 9.34 -18.59
N MET A 236 -26.01 10.10 -18.53
CA MET A 236 -24.69 9.65 -18.09
C MET A 236 -24.50 10.02 -16.62
N ALA A 237 -24.35 9.02 -15.76
CA ALA A 237 -23.98 9.28 -14.36
C ALA A 237 -22.56 9.83 -14.29
N TYR A 238 -22.32 10.75 -13.36
CA TYR A 238 -20.99 11.32 -13.07
C TYR A 238 -20.84 11.55 -11.57
N GLY A 239 -19.59 11.74 -11.14
CA GLY A 239 -19.24 12.06 -9.76
C GLY A 239 -17.79 11.70 -9.45
N GLY A 240 -17.16 12.36 -8.48
CA GLY A 240 -15.88 11.93 -7.90
C GLY A 240 -14.76 11.77 -8.94
N GLY A 241 -14.76 12.59 -10.00
CA GLY A 241 -13.80 12.51 -11.10
C GLY A 241 -14.15 11.53 -12.22
N PHE A 242 -15.26 10.79 -12.13
CA PHE A 242 -15.65 9.76 -13.11
C PHE A 242 -16.95 10.08 -13.84
N VAL A 243 -17.10 9.49 -15.04
CA VAL A 243 -18.34 9.48 -15.83
C VAL A 243 -18.63 8.06 -16.34
N ALA A 244 -19.90 7.66 -16.34
CA ALA A 244 -20.33 6.34 -16.80
C ALA A 244 -21.09 6.39 -18.11
N ALA A 245 -21.10 5.26 -18.81
CA ALA A 245 -21.89 5.05 -20.02
C ALA A 245 -23.37 5.42 -19.82
N PRO A 246 -24.07 5.89 -20.87
CA PRO A 246 -25.51 6.19 -20.78
C PRO A 246 -26.31 5.00 -20.23
N GLY A 247 -27.13 5.26 -19.22
CA GLY A 247 -27.98 4.24 -18.59
C GLY A 247 -27.35 3.48 -17.42
N VAL A 248 -26.07 3.71 -17.10
CA VAL A 248 -25.50 3.27 -15.81
C VAL A 248 -26.10 4.12 -14.70
N GLU A 249 -26.63 3.48 -13.66
CA GLU A 249 -27.26 4.17 -12.54
C GLU A 249 -26.21 4.84 -11.64
N ALA A 250 -26.54 6.02 -11.10
CA ALA A 250 -25.63 6.79 -10.23
C ALA A 250 -25.14 6.00 -9.01
N HIS A 251 -25.98 5.10 -8.47
CA HIS A 251 -25.58 4.26 -7.34
C HIS A 251 -24.47 3.27 -7.73
N ARG A 252 -24.44 2.77 -8.96
CA ARG A 252 -23.39 1.86 -9.45
C ARG A 252 -22.07 2.60 -9.63
N LEU A 253 -22.12 3.81 -10.20
CA LEU A 253 -20.94 4.66 -10.30
C LEU A 253 -20.38 4.98 -8.91
N ARG A 254 -21.25 5.20 -7.91
CA ARG A 254 -20.81 5.38 -6.52
C ARG A 254 -20.11 4.15 -5.95
N LEU A 255 -20.61 2.94 -6.24
CA LEU A 255 -19.94 1.71 -5.82
C LEU A 255 -18.58 1.56 -6.50
N PHE A 256 -18.49 1.90 -7.79
CA PHE A 256 -17.21 1.96 -8.50
C PHE A 256 -16.23 2.93 -7.82
N GLN A 257 -16.65 4.17 -7.52
CA GLN A 257 -15.81 5.17 -6.84
C GLN A 257 -15.28 4.66 -5.50
N VAL A 258 -16.15 4.13 -4.64
CA VAL A 258 -15.76 3.57 -3.35
C VAL A 258 -14.71 2.47 -3.53
N GLY A 259 -14.87 1.62 -4.55
CA GLY A 259 -13.89 0.59 -4.81
C GLY A 259 -12.59 1.11 -5.41
N ALA A 260 -12.65 2.12 -6.28
CA ALA A 260 -11.47 2.79 -6.81
C ALA A 260 -10.67 3.42 -5.66
N ASP A 261 -11.33 4.10 -4.73
CA ASP A 261 -10.69 4.67 -3.52
C ASP A 261 -10.02 3.58 -2.68
N VAL A 262 -10.69 2.45 -2.45
CA VAL A 262 -10.10 1.28 -1.77
C VAL A 262 -8.90 0.72 -2.56
N LEU A 263 -8.92 0.77 -3.89
CA LEU A 263 -7.81 0.28 -4.72
C LEU A 263 -6.62 1.26 -4.82
N GLY A 264 -6.72 2.47 -4.26
CA GLY A 264 -5.68 3.51 -4.34
C GLY A 264 -6.10 4.78 -5.08
N GLY A 265 -7.39 4.93 -5.41
CA GLY A 265 -7.95 6.08 -6.12
C GLY A 265 -7.40 6.20 -7.54
N HIS A 266 -6.99 7.40 -7.92
CA HIS A 266 -6.38 7.69 -9.23
C HIS A 266 -4.99 7.04 -9.40
N TRP A 267 -4.41 6.48 -8.34
CA TRP A 267 -3.15 5.73 -8.37
C TRP A 267 -3.36 4.20 -8.39
N ALA A 268 -4.62 3.75 -8.45
CA ALA A 268 -4.91 2.33 -8.57
C ALA A 268 -4.30 1.76 -9.85
N ASP A 269 -3.78 0.53 -9.75
CA ASP A 269 -3.37 -0.23 -10.93
C ASP A 269 -4.57 -0.32 -11.89
N PRO A 270 -4.43 0.13 -13.15
CA PRO A 270 -5.51 0.07 -14.14
C PRO A 270 -6.08 -1.34 -14.31
N ASP A 271 -5.25 -2.38 -14.16
CA ASP A 271 -5.69 -3.77 -14.28
C ASP A 271 -6.60 -4.19 -13.11
N LEU A 272 -6.54 -3.48 -11.97
CA LEU A 272 -7.40 -3.71 -10.81
C LEU A 272 -8.70 -2.89 -10.86
N LEU A 273 -8.75 -1.80 -11.63
CA LEU A 273 -9.96 -0.95 -11.73
C LEU A 273 -11.17 -1.70 -12.30
N ASP A 274 -10.95 -2.75 -13.09
CA ASP A 274 -12.00 -3.68 -13.55
C ASP A 274 -12.78 -4.28 -12.38
N GLN A 275 -12.15 -4.38 -11.20
CA GLN A 275 -12.75 -4.92 -9.98
C GLN A 275 -13.33 -3.83 -9.06
N ALA A 276 -13.20 -2.54 -9.39
CA ALA A 276 -13.59 -1.45 -8.49
C ALA A 276 -15.07 -1.52 -8.09
N GLU A 277 -16.00 -1.81 -9.02
CA GLU A 277 -17.42 -1.97 -8.62
C GLU A 277 -17.62 -3.13 -7.64
N ALA A 278 -16.94 -4.26 -7.83
CA ALA A 278 -17.02 -5.41 -6.94
C ALA A 278 -16.40 -5.11 -5.57
N VAL A 279 -15.23 -4.47 -5.55
CA VAL A 279 -14.54 -4.03 -4.33
C VAL A 279 -15.42 -3.06 -3.54
N GLY A 280 -15.96 -2.02 -4.17
CA GLY A 280 -16.78 -1.02 -3.48
C GLY A 280 -18.14 -1.56 -3.03
N THR A 281 -18.74 -2.47 -3.80
CA THR A 281 -19.93 -3.24 -3.35
C THR A 281 -19.61 -4.03 -2.09
N THR A 282 -18.49 -4.75 -2.09
CA THR A 282 -18.07 -5.57 -0.95
C THR A 282 -17.77 -4.71 0.26
N TRP A 283 -17.03 -3.61 0.07
CA TRP A 283 -16.72 -2.64 1.12
C TRP A 283 -18.00 -2.09 1.76
N MET A 284 -18.97 -1.65 0.95
CA MET A 284 -20.23 -1.09 1.47
C MET A 284 -21.04 -2.09 2.29
N LEU A 285 -21.11 -3.35 1.85
CA LEU A 285 -21.75 -4.44 2.60
C LEU A 285 -21.00 -4.78 3.89
N LEU A 286 -19.66 -4.77 3.84
CA LEU A 286 -18.80 -5.01 4.99
C LEU A 286 -18.86 -3.87 6.01
N MET A 287 -19.09 -2.63 5.58
CA MET A 287 -19.30 -1.47 6.47
C MET A 287 -20.77 -1.35 6.93
N GLY A 288 -21.69 -2.14 6.36
CA GLY A 288 -23.09 -2.24 6.81
C GLY A 288 -23.95 -1.05 6.41
N ALA A 289 -23.51 -0.31 5.40
CA ALA A 289 -24.27 0.81 4.87
C ALA A 289 -25.29 0.33 3.81
N GLY A 290 -26.46 0.97 3.80
CA GLY A 290 -27.56 0.64 2.88
C GLY A 290 -28.37 -0.61 3.25
N ASP A 291 -28.33 -1.02 4.52
CA ASP A 291 -28.49 -2.43 4.92
C ASP A 291 -29.59 -2.71 5.94
N GLU A 292 -30.49 -1.75 6.17
CA GLU A 292 -31.53 -1.89 7.21
C GLU A 292 -32.50 -3.06 6.94
N ASP A 293 -32.57 -3.56 5.70
CA ASP A 293 -33.55 -4.57 5.25
C ASP A 293 -32.96 -5.89 4.70
N LEU A 294 -31.64 -6.02 4.48
CA LEU A 294 -31.06 -7.23 3.88
C LEU A 294 -30.85 -8.34 4.94
N PRO A 295 -31.36 -9.57 4.76
CA PRO A 295 -31.08 -10.66 5.69
C PRO A 295 -29.58 -10.96 5.76
N GLU A 296 -29.05 -11.13 6.96
CA GLU A 296 -27.63 -11.41 7.23
C GLU A 296 -27.03 -12.50 6.34
N ARG A 297 -27.75 -13.62 6.13
CA ARG A 297 -27.31 -14.69 5.23
C ARG A 297 -27.21 -14.26 3.76
N ALA A 298 -28.12 -13.40 3.29
CA ALA A 298 -28.08 -12.89 1.92
C ALA A 298 -26.88 -11.95 1.74
N ARG A 299 -26.61 -11.10 2.74
CA ARG A 299 -25.42 -10.27 2.80
C ARG A 299 -24.13 -11.07 2.74
N ALA A 300 -24.01 -12.08 3.60
CA ALA A 300 -22.85 -12.97 3.65
C ALA A 300 -22.60 -13.67 2.30
N LEU A 301 -23.66 -14.10 1.61
CA LEU A 301 -23.55 -14.70 0.26
C LEU A 301 -23.16 -13.67 -0.81
N ALA A 302 -23.64 -12.43 -0.72
CA ALA A 302 -23.28 -11.36 -1.65
C ALA A 302 -21.80 -10.97 -1.49
N VAL A 303 -21.34 -10.78 -0.25
CA VAL A 303 -19.91 -10.58 0.08
C VAL A 303 -19.08 -11.75 -0.44
N ALA A 304 -19.51 -12.99 -0.15
CA ALA A 304 -18.75 -14.16 -0.59
C ALA A 304 -18.67 -14.32 -2.11
N ALA A 305 -19.70 -13.89 -2.85
CA ALA A 305 -19.69 -13.92 -4.31
C ALA A 305 -18.71 -12.90 -4.91
N ALA A 306 -18.61 -11.71 -4.31
CA ALA A 306 -17.67 -10.69 -4.77
C ALA A 306 -16.20 -11.03 -4.43
N LEU A 307 -15.97 -11.77 -3.34
CA LEU A 307 -14.66 -12.32 -2.99
C LEU A 307 -14.25 -13.55 -3.82
N ALA A 308 -14.97 -13.88 -4.91
CA ALA A 308 -14.58 -14.98 -5.79
C ALA A 308 -13.41 -14.61 -6.71
N GLU A 309 -13.24 -13.31 -7.00
CA GLU A 309 -12.10 -12.78 -7.76
C GLU A 309 -10.90 -12.63 -6.82
N PRO A 310 -9.72 -13.21 -7.11
CA PRO A 310 -8.58 -13.24 -6.17
C PRO A 310 -8.01 -11.88 -5.78
N GLU A 311 -8.16 -10.86 -6.62
CA GLU A 311 -7.64 -9.52 -6.40
C GLU A 311 -8.44 -8.77 -5.32
N VAL A 312 -9.75 -9.05 -5.22
CA VAL A 312 -10.67 -8.39 -4.30
C VAL A 312 -10.31 -8.60 -2.82
N PRO A 313 -10.08 -9.84 -2.30
CA PRO A 313 -9.68 -10.04 -0.91
C PRO A 313 -8.32 -9.41 -0.59
N ILE A 314 -7.38 -9.34 -1.55
CA ILE A 314 -6.07 -8.68 -1.35
C ILE A 314 -6.26 -7.17 -1.15
N ALA A 315 -7.02 -6.53 -2.05
CA ALA A 315 -7.33 -5.11 -1.97
C ALA A 315 -8.03 -4.74 -0.65
N LEU A 316 -9.04 -5.52 -0.27
CA LEU A 316 -9.79 -5.29 0.97
C LEU A 316 -8.91 -5.52 2.21
N ALA A 317 -8.08 -6.57 2.24
CA ALA A 317 -7.18 -6.82 3.36
C ALA A 317 -6.21 -5.66 3.58
N ARG A 318 -5.65 -5.07 2.51
CA ARG A 318 -4.77 -3.89 2.60
C ARG A 318 -5.47 -2.68 3.24
N ASN A 319 -6.74 -2.44 2.94
CA ASN A 319 -7.45 -1.26 3.45
C ASN A 319 -8.01 -1.46 4.85
N ILE A 320 -8.55 -2.66 5.13
CA ILE A 320 -8.91 -3.02 6.51
C ILE A 320 -7.68 -2.93 7.40
N ARG A 321 -6.47 -3.13 6.84
CA ARG A 321 -5.24 -2.95 7.60
C ARG A 321 -5.00 -1.50 8.10
N GLY A 322 -5.48 -0.50 7.37
CA GLY A 322 -5.35 0.92 7.73
C GLY A 322 -6.42 1.44 8.69
N LEU A 323 -7.49 0.68 8.93
CA LEU A 323 -8.49 1.01 9.95
C LEU A 323 -7.85 0.78 11.33
N GLY A 324 -7.75 1.82 12.16
CA GLY A 324 -7.09 1.75 13.48
C GLY A 324 -7.74 0.77 14.48
N ASP A 325 -7.15 0.66 15.68
CA ASP A 325 -7.57 -0.27 16.76
C ASP A 325 -8.98 -0.01 17.32
N ASP A 326 -9.60 1.11 16.97
CA ASP A 326 -11.01 1.38 17.27
C ASP A 326 -11.87 0.53 16.35
N GLY A 327 -12.10 -0.69 16.81
CA GLY A 327 -12.52 -1.79 15.97
C GLY A 327 -13.90 -1.66 15.35
N ASP A 328 -14.21 -2.70 14.60
CA ASP A 328 -15.58 -3.11 14.45
C ASP A 328 -15.60 -4.64 14.57
N ASP A 329 -15.87 -5.15 15.78
CA ASP A 329 -16.20 -6.57 16.00
C ASP A 329 -17.29 -7.00 14.99
N ASP A 330 -18.16 -6.06 14.57
CA ASP A 330 -19.16 -6.29 13.54
C ASP A 330 -18.55 -6.49 12.13
N LEU A 331 -17.45 -5.82 11.77
CA LEU A 331 -16.72 -6.09 10.52
C LEU A 331 -16.15 -7.51 10.54
N LEU A 332 -15.45 -7.85 11.63
CA LEU A 332 -14.91 -9.18 11.87
C LEU A 332 -16.00 -10.27 11.78
N ASP A 333 -17.16 -10.03 12.39
CA ASP A 333 -18.30 -10.94 12.37
C ASP A 333 -18.93 -11.05 10.97
N ARG A 334 -19.01 -9.95 10.21
CA ARG A 334 -19.51 -9.95 8.82
C ARG A 334 -18.59 -10.73 7.88
N VAL A 335 -17.27 -10.54 8.00
CA VAL A 335 -16.28 -11.30 7.21
C VAL A 335 -16.34 -12.79 7.59
N ALA A 336 -16.38 -13.12 8.88
CA ALA A 336 -16.51 -14.49 9.35
C ALA A 336 -17.83 -15.14 8.87
N ALA A 337 -18.93 -14.40 8.86
CA ALA A 337 -20.21 -14.86 8.34
C ALA A 337 -20.16 -15.17 6.83
N ALA A 338 -19.45 -14.35 6.04
CA ALA A 338 -19.22 -14.60 4.61
C ALA A 338 -18.42 -15.90 4.38
N ALA A 339 -17.32 -16.09 5.12
CA ALA A 339 -16.52 -17.32 5.07
C ALA A 339 -17.35 -18.55 5.48
N ALA A 340 -18.15 -18.44 6.54
CA ALA A 340 -19.02 -19.53 7.00
C ALA A 340 -20.18 -19.84 6.02
N ALA A 341 -20.62 -18.86 5.23
CA ALA A 341 -21.67 -19.05 4.23
C ALA A 341 -21.19 -19.90 3.04
N VAL A 342 -19.91 -19.83 2.70
CA VAL A 342 -19.28 -20.54 1.56
C VAL A 342 -17.91 -21.11 1.98
N PRO A 343 -17.88 -22.16 2.83
CA PRO A 343 -16.65 -22.62 3.50
C PRO A 343 -15.59 -23.23 2.56
N ASP A 344 -15.98 -23.59 1.33
CA ASP A 344 -15.08 -24.14 0.32
C ASP A 344 -14.53 -23.06 -0.62
N ALA A 345 -14.87 -21.77 -0.42
CA ALA A 345 -14.42 -20.66 -1.27
C ALA A 345 -13.14 -20.01 -0.71
N PRO A 346 -12.06 -19.91 -1.52
CA PRO A 346 -10.78 -19.32 -1.09
C PRO A 346 -10.86 -17.87 -0.61
N GLY A 347 -11.49 -16.97 -1.37
CA GLY A 347 -11.43 -15.53 -1.06
C GLY A 347 -12.10 -15.13 0.24
N PRO A 348 -13.32 -15.60 0.57
CA PRO A 348 -13.90 -15.40 1.89
C PRO A 348 -13.03 -15.94 3.02
N ALA A 349 -12.40 -17.11 2.83
CA ALA A 349 -11.51 -17.70 3.82
C ALA A 349 -10.20 -16.89 3.98
N GLN A 350 -9.63 -16.39 2.88
CA GLN A 350 -8.46 -15.51 2.89
C GLN A 350 -8.76 -14.22 3.64
N LEU A 351 -9.83 -13.51 3.28
CA LEU A 351 -10.19 -12.26 3.95
C LEU A 351 -10.47 -12.50 5.43
N TRP A 352 -11.18 -13.57 5.78
CA TRP A 352 -11.38 -13.90 7.20
C TRP A 352 -10.07 -14.17 7.93
N ALA A 353 -9.14 -14.91 7.32
CA ALA A 353 -7.84 -15.16 7.92
C ALA A 353 -7.06 -13.85 8.15
N GLU A 354 -7.01 -12.97 7.15
CA GLU A 354 -6.34 -11.67 7.25
C GLU A 354 -6.90 -10.81 8.39
N VAL A 355 -8.23 -10.67 8.48
CA VAL A 355 -8.85 -9.81 9.52
C VAL A 355 -8.80 -10.49 10.90
N ALA A 356 -9.01 -11.81 10.99
CA ALA A 356 -9.01 -12.54 12.27
C ALA A 356 -7.61 -12.58 12.93
N VAL A 357 -6.54 -12.68 12.13
CA VAL A 357 -5.16 -12.62 12.64
C VAL A 357 -4.91 -11.30 13.36
N ARG A 358 -5.34 -10.16 12.79
CA ARG A 358 -5.23 -8.84 13.44
C ARG A 358 -5.99 -8.78 14.77
N GLY A 359 -7.16 -9.41 14.82
CA GLY A 359 -7.94 -9.54 16.06
C GLY A 359 -7.38 -10.55 17.07
N GLY A 360 -6.20 -11.13 16.85
CA GLY A 360 -5.59 -12.13 17.73
C GLY A 360 -6.29 -13.50 17.72
N ARG A 361 -7.06 -13.79 16.65
CA ARG A 361 -7.86 -15.02 16.48
C ARG A 361 -7.28 -15.96 15.41
N ALA A 362 -5.96 -15.98 15.28
CA ALA A 362 -5.27 -16.74 14.23
C ALA A 362 -5.49 -18.26 14.32
N ASP A 363 -5.79 -18.80 15.50
CA ASP A 363 -6.10 -20.21 15.74
C ASP A 363 -7.46 -20.65 15.17
N GLU A 364 -8.38 -19.72 14.91
CA GLU A 364 -9.69 -20.01 14.35
C GLU A 364 -9.66 -20.27 12.84
N VAL A 365 -8.62 -19.79 12.14
CA VAL A 365 -8.64 -19.66 10.67
C VAL A 365 -7.76 -20.66 9.91
N VAL A 366 -6.80 -21.32 10.57
CA VAL A 366 -5.86 -22.24 9.89
C VAL A 366 -6.59 -23.41 9.20
N ASP A 367 -7.50 -24.07 9.92
CA ASP A 367 -8.23 -25.23 9.39
C ASP A 367 -9.26 -24.84 8.31
N PRO A 368 -10.09 -23.79 8.48
CA PRO A 368 -10.99 -23.31 7.43
C PRO A 368 -10.24 -22.85 6.17
N LEU A 369 -9.17 -22.07 6.32
CA LEU A 369 -8.35 -21.62 5.19
C LEU A 369 -7.72 -22.81 4.46
N ALA A 370 -7.22 -23.79 5.21
CA ALA A 370 -6.70 -25.03 4.63
C ALA A 370 -7.75 -25.81 3.83
N ALA A 371 -8.99 -25.86 4.30
CA ALA A 371 -10.08 -26.55 3.63
C ALA A 371 -10.46 -25.84 2.32
N ALA A 372 -10.64 -24.52 2.36
CA ALA A 372 -10.97 -23.71 1.18
C ALA A 372 -9.89 -23.78 0.10
N LEU A 373 -8.61 -23.87 0.50
CA LEU A 373 -7.47 -23.91 -0.43
C LEU A 373 -7.06 -25.32 -0.89
N ALA A 374 -7.79 -26.37 -0.49
CA ALA A 374 -7.40 -27.75 -0.76
C ALA A 374 -7.31 -28.05 -2.27
N ASP A 375 -8.29 -27.54 -3.04
CA ASP A 375 -8.42 -27.73 -4.48
C ASP A 375 -8.25 -26.42 -5.28
N ALA A 376 -7.85 -25.33 -4.62
CA ALA A 376 -7.64 -24.03 -5.26
C ALA A 376 -6.44 -24.05 -6.23
N ASP A 377 -6.57 -23.30 -7.33
CA ASP A 377 -5.45 -23.07 -8.26
C ASP A 377 -4.36 -22.27 -7.55
N PRO A 378 -3.10 -22.76 -7.50
CA PRO A 378 -2.00 -22.02 -6.89
C PRO A 378 -1.65 -20.71 -7.59
N GLU A 379 -1.94 -20.55 -8.89
CA GLU A 379 -1.66 -19.31 -9.62
C GLU A 379 -2.64 -18.21 -9.20
N ASP A 380 -3.93 -18.52 -9.16
CA ASP A 380 -4.98 -17.56 -8.78
C ASP A 380 -4.92 -17.20 -7.29
N TRP A 381 -4.61 -18.16 -6.41
CA TRP A 381 -4.71 -18.00 -4.95
C TRP A 381 -3.36 -18.02 -4.24
N ALA A 382 -2.31 -17.51 -4.89
CA ALA A 382 -0.95 -17.53 -4.37
C ALA A 382 -0.85 -16.89 -2.98
N ASP A 383 -1.42 -15.69 -2.80
CA ASP A 383 -1.44 -14.96 -1.54
C ASP A 383 -2.10 -15.72 -0.39
N ALA A 384 -3.27 -16.31 -0.64
CA ALA A 384 -3.98 -17.11 0.36
C ALA A 384 -3.18 -18.35 0.77
N ILE A 385 -2.52 -18.99 -0.20
CA ILE A 385 -1.68 -20.18 0.04
C ILE A 385 -0.41 -19.81 0.83
N GLU A 386 0.18 -18.65 0.53
CA GLU A 386 1.31 -18.11 1.28
C GLU A 386 0.92 -17.83 2.73
N LEU A 387 -0.20 -17.12 2.96
CA LEU A 387 -0.76 -16.87 4.29
C LEU A 387 -0.96 -18.17 5.05
N LEU A 388 -1.61 -19.18 4.45
CA LEU A 388 -1.77 -20.50 5.06
C LEU A 388 -0.42 -21.15 5.42
N GLY A 389 0.57 -21.03 4.54
CA GLY A 389 1.91 -21.55 4.75
C GLY A 389 2.57 -20.94 5.99
N HIS A 390 2.51 -19.62 6.13
CA HIS A 390 3.05 -18.90 7.28
C HIS A 390 2.29 -19.20 8.57
N LEU A 391 0.95 -19.20 8.55
CA LEU A 391 0.15 -19.54 9.74
C LEU A 391 0.46 -20.97 10.24
N ARG A 392 0.60 -21.93 9.31
CA ARG A 392 1.02 -23.30 9.68
C ARG A 392 2.43 -23.34 10.25
N ALA A 393 3.35 -22.55 9.71
CA ALA A 393 4.71 -22.49 10.23
C ALA A 393 4.69 -21.96 11.67
N VAL A 394 3.97 -20.86 11.91
CA VAL A 394 3.73 -20.28 13.24
C VAL A 394 3.18 -21.33 14.19
N ALA A 395 2.14 -22.06 13.78
CA ALA A 395 1.52 -23.15 14.52
C ALA A 395 2.44 -24.36 14.81
N GLY A 396 3.63 -24.41 14.20
CA GLY A 396 4.58 -25.52 14.31
C GLY A 396 4.29 -26.70 13.37
N ASP A 397 3.31 -26.59 12.46
CA ASP A 397 3.09 -27.53 11.37
C ASP A 397 4.04 -27.24 10.19
N LEU A 398 5.33 -27.50 10.40
CA LEU A 398 6.37 -27.26 9.40
C LEU A 398 6.19 -28.11 8.13
N ASP A 399 5.54 -29.27 8.25
CA ASP A 399 5.24 -30.15 7.11
C ASP A 399 4.12 -29.57 6.24
N GLY A 400 3.04 -29.13 6.85
CA GLY A 400 1.94 -28.45 6.15
C GLY A 400 2.34 -27.08 5.60
N ALA A 401 3.16 -26.32 6.34
CA ALA A 401 3.70 -25.04 5.92
C ALA A 401 4.46 -25.16 4.59
N ALA A 402 5.53 -25.96 4.57
CA ALA A 402 6.34 -26.08 3.36
C ALA A 402 5.66 -26.89 2.24
N ARG A 403 4.56 -27.61 2.53
CA ARG A 403 3.70 -28.15 1.46
C ARG A 403 2.84 -27.05 0.81
N ALA A 404 2.35 -26.08 1.58
CA ALA A 404 1.63 -24.92 1.06
C ALA A 404 2.56 -23.99 0.28
N LEU A 405 3.65 -23.54 0.90
CA LEU A 405 4.63 -22.64 0.27
C LEU A 405 5.26 -23.25 -1.00
N GLY A 406 5.47 -24.57 -1.02
CA GLY A 406 5.97 -25.27 -2.21
C GLY A 406 4.97 -25.35 -3.37
N ARG A 407 3.65 -25.13 -3.16
CA ARG A 407 2.66 -25.05 -4.25
C ARG A 407 2.83 -23.79 -5.09
N ILE A 408 3.36 -22.73 -4.49
CA ILE A 408 3.53 -21.40 -5.08
C ILE A 408 5.00 -21.06 -5.38
N GLY A 409 5.89 -22.07 -5.32
CA GLY A 409 7.28 -21.91 -5.73
C GLY A 409 8.21 -21.19 -4.74
N LEU A 410 7.83 -21.02 -3.48
CA LEU A 410 8.70 -20.41 -2.44
C LEU A 410 9.74 -21.41 -1.91
N ASP A 411 10.64 -21.85 -2.80
CA ASP A 411 11.62 -22.91 -2.56
C ASP A 411 12.60 -22.58 -1.42
N ASP A 412 12.97 -21.32 -1.23
CA ASP A 412 13.88 -20.90 -0.17
C ASP A 412 13.25 -21.05 1.23
N SER A 413 12.01 -20.59 1.39
CA SER A 413 11.21 -20.84 2.60
C SER A 413 11.02 -22.34 2.84
N VAL A 414 10.79 -23.13 1.78
CA VAL A 414 10.69 -24.60 1.89
C VAL A 414 12.01 -25.22 2.36
N GLY A 415 13.13 -24.77 1.80
CA GLY A 415 14.46 -25.20 2.18
C GLY A 415 14.80 -24.86 3.62
N PHE A 416 14.46 -23.65 4.07
CA PHE A 416 14.64 -23.20 5.45
C PHE A 416 13.83 -24.05 6.43
N LEU A 417 12.52 -24.20 6.21
CA LEU A 417 11.65 -25.04 7.04
C LEU A 417 12.13 -26.50 7.09
N GLY A 418 12.69 -27.00 5.99
CA GLY A 418 13.26 -28.33 5.89
C GLY A 418 14.38 -28.62 6.90
N ARG A 419 15.13 -27.61 7.35
CA ARG A 419 16.21 -27.74 8.35
C ARG A 419 15.68 -28.07 9.74
N TRP A 420 14.46 -27.62 10.03
CA TRP A 420 13.82 -27.70 11.33
C TRP A 420 12.84 -28.89 11.44
N ARG A 421 12.54 -29.56 10.33
CA ARG A 421 11.73 -30.78 10.30
C ARG A 421 12.46 -31.92 10.98
N ALA A 422 11.81 -32.54 11.97
CA ALA A 422 12.33 -33.73 12.61
C ALA A 422 12.52 -34.86 11.57
N PRO A 423 13.70 -35.51 11.49
CA PRO A 423 13.89 -36.61 10.56
C PRO A 423 12.91 -37.75 10.89
N THR A 424 12.17 -38.20 9.87
CA THR A 424 11.11 -39.22 9.94
C THR A 424 11.55 -40.56 10.53
N SER A 425 12.86 -40.79 10.62
CA SER A 425 13.43 -41.77 11.55
C SER A 425 14.82 -41.32 12.02
N PRO A 426 15.05 -41.16 13.33
CA PRO A 426 16.40 -41.13 13.83
C PRO A 426 17.06 -42.48 13.50
N ARG A 427 18.26 -42.49 12.91
CA ARG A 427 19.12 -43.70 12.86
C ARG A 427 19.65 -44.07 14.25
N VAL A 428 18.88 -43.81 15.30
CA VAL A 428 19.19 -44.04 16.71
C VAL A 428 18.68 -45.43 17.07
N GLY A 429 19.58 -46.28 17.56
CA GLY A 429 19.22 -47.59 18.06
C GLY A 429 18.21 -47.48 19.20
N ARG A 430 17.26 -48.40 19.26
CA ARG A 430 16.14 -48.40 20.24
C ARG A 430 16.60 -48.23 21.72
N ASN A 431 17.85 -48.55 22.04
CA ASN A 431 18.42 -48.44 23.39
C ASN A 431 19.45 -47.31 23.55
N ASP A 432 19.78 -46.58 22.50
CA ASP A 432 20.77 -45.50 22.52
C ASP A 432 20.22 -44.27 23.27
N PRO A 433 21.08 -43.35 23.73
CA PRO A 433 20.64 -42.08 24.30
C PRO A 433 19.67 -41.35 23.35
N CYS A 434 18.58 -40.84 23.90
CA CYS A 434 17.54 -40.18 23.11
C CYS A 434 18.07 -38.85 22.53
N PRO A 435 17.87 -38.57 21.23
CA PRO A 435 18.41 -37.38 20.57
C PRO A 435 17.81 -36.06 21.06
N CYS A 436 16.68 -36.08 21.78
CA CYS A 436 16.08 -34.90 22.41
C CYS A 436 16.82 -34.41 23.68
N GLY A 437 18.07 -34.83 23.92
CA GLY A 437 18.86 -34.40 25.09
C GLY A 437 18.45 -34.96 26.46
N SER A 438 17.39 -35.78 26.57
CA SER A 438 16.86 -36.23 27.87
C SER A 438 17.75 -37.21 28.65
N GLY A 439 18.80 -37.75 28.03
CA GLY A 439 19.67 -38.79 28.61
C GLY A 439 19.03 -40.17 28.81
N ARG A 440 17.73 -40.33 28.48
CA ARG A 440 17.01 -41.61 28.57
C ARG A 440 17.24 -42.46 27.32
N LYS A 441 17.01 -43.77 27.40
CA LYS A 441 17.00 -44.65 26.20
C LYS A 441 15.91 -44.19 25.24
N TYR A 442 16.19 -44.13 23.94
CA TYR A 442 15.25 -43.66 22.90
C TYR A 442 13.86 -44.30 23.03
N LYS A 443 13.79 -45.63 23.28
CA LYS A 443 12.53 -46.35 23.50
C LYS A 443 11.66 -45.92 24.69
N GLN A 444 12.24 -45.21 25.65
CA GLN A 444 11.56 -44.74 26.85
C GLN A 444 11.32 -43.23 26.81
N CYS A 445 11.65 -42.58 25.70
CA CYS A 445 11.52 -41.14 25.54
C CYS A 445 10.79 -40.82 24.24
N CYS A 446 11.53 -40.65 23.13
CA CYS A 446 10.95 -40.22 21.86
C CYS A 446 10.60 -41.36 20.89
N LEU A 447 10.78 -42.64 21.23
CA LEU A 447 10.33 -43.71 20.32
C LEU A 447 8.80 -43.68 20.20
N GLY A 448 8.32 -43.28 19.02
CA GLY A 448 6.90 -43.04 18.76
C GLY A 448 6.42 -41.63 19.11
N ARG A 449 7.35 -40.69 19.37
CA ARG A 449 7.09 -39.25 19.46
C ARG A 449 8.05 -38.52 18.50
N PRO A 450 7.63 -37.49 17.77
CA PRO A 450 8.56 -36.69 16.98
C PRO A 450 9.66 -36.14 17.90
N VAL A 451 10.92 -36.30 17.50
CA VAL A 451 12.06 -35.67 18.19
C VAL A 451 11.99 -34.21 17.83
N GLN A 452 11.51 -33.39 18.75
CA GLN A 452 11.52 -31.93 18.59
C GLN A 452 12.96 -31.44 18.70
N VAL A 453 13.36 -30.58 17.76
CA VAL A 453 14.59 -29.77 17.83
C VAL A 453 14.56 -28.98 19.14
N ALA A 454 15.69 -28.83 19.83
CA ALA A 454 15.70 -28.17 21.14
C ALA A 454 15.22 -26.71 21.01
N LEU A 455 14.53 -26.15 22.02
CA LEU A 455 14.02 -24.78 21.95
C LEU A 455 15.12 -23.77 21.59
N ALA A 456 16.31 -23.95 22.17
CA ALA A 456 17.45 -23.10 21.87
C ALA A 456 17.89 -23.16 20.41
N GLU A 457 17.76 -24.32 19.77
CA GLU A 457 18.06 -24.49 18.35
C GLU A 457 16.95 -23.87 17.48
N ARG A 458 15.70 -23.75 17.96
CA ARG A 458 14.59 -23.16 17.21
C ARG A 458 14.50 -21.63 17.27
N ALA A 459 15.40 -20.94 17.98
CA ALA A 459 15.36 -19.48 18.09
C ALA A 459 15.37 -18.79 16.70
N GLU A 460 16.19 -19.29 15.77
CA GLU A 460 16.23 -18.81 14.38
C GLU A 460 14.91 -19.05 13.63
N LEU A 461 14.27 -20.20 13.84
CA LEU A 461 12.94 -20.49 13.27
C LEU A 461 11.88 -19.52 13.80
N VAL A 462 11.89 -19.22 15.11
CA VAL A 462 10.95 -18.28 15.71
C VAL A 462 11.17 -16.87 15.20
N TRP A 463 12.42 -16.45 15.03
CA TRP A 463 12.75 -15.17 14.40
C TRP A 463 12.26 -15.09 12.96
N TRP A 464 12.47 -16.15 12.16
CA TRP A 464 11.96 -16.24 10.79
C TRP A 464 10.42 -16.14 10.73
N LYS A 465 9.70 -16.74 11.67
CA LYS A 465 8.22 -16.58 11.77
C LYS A 465 7.83 -15.12 11.98
N ALA A 466 8.52 -14.41 12.88
CA ALA A 466 8.25 -13.00 13.15
C ALA A 466 8.59 -12.11 11.94
N ARG A 467 9.74 -12.34 11.30
CA ARG A 467 10.18 -11.60 10.11
C ARG A 467 9.25 -11.79 8.91
N THR A 468 8.84 -13.02 8.61
CA THR A 468 7.90 -13.30 7.51
C THR A 468 6.52 -12.72 7.75
N TRP A 469 6.04 -12.71 9.01
CA TRP A 469 4.83 -11.99 9.37
C TRP A 469 4.99 -10.48 9.18
N ALA A 470 6.11 -9.89 9.63
CA ALA A 470 6.37 -8.46 9.49
C ALA A 470 6.44 -8.04 8.01
N LEU A 471 7.11 -8.82 7.15
CA LEU A 471 7.13 -8.57 5.71
C LEU A 471 5.72 -8.54 5.12
N ARG A 472 4.88 -9.54 5.44
CA ARG A 472 3.51 -9.60 4.91
C ARG A 472 2.58 -8.52 5.46
N THR A 473 2.72 -8.14 6.72
CA THR A 473 1.76 -7.26 7.43
C THR A 473 2.17 -5.79 7.44
N GLN A 474 3.47 -5.52 7.47
CA GLN A 474 4.06 -4.19 7.62
C GLN A 474 4.87 -3.74 6.38
N GLY A 475 5.28 -4.64 5.50
CA GLY A 475 6.21 -4.35 4.39
C GLY A 475 5.80 -3.19 3.47
N LEU A 476 4.50 -2.87 3.38
CA LEU A 476 3.97 -1.75 2.58
C LEU A 476 3.60 -0.50 3.39
N SER A 477 3.59 -0.57 4.72
CA SER A 477 3.23 0.56 5.61
C SER A 477 4.41 1.10 6.39
N LEU A 478 5.55 0.43 6.35
CA LEU A 478 6.77 0.99 6.91
C LEU A 478 7.28 2.09 5.96
N PRO A 479 7.81 3.21 6.48
CA PRO A 479 8.31 4.36 5.70
C PRO A 479 9.58 4.07 4.85
N TRP A 480 9.80 2.81 4.47
CA TRP A 480 11.01 2.28 3.83
C TRP A 480 10.72 1.51 2.56
N SER A 481 9.51 1.63 2.00
CA SER A 481 9.15 0.99 0.72
C SER A 481 10.25 1.21 -0.33
N ASP A 482 10.79 2.42 -0.39
CA ASP A 482 11.80 2.82 -1.35
C ASP A 482 13.12 2.05 -1.15
N VAL A 483 13.51 1.79 0.11
CA VAL A 483 14.70 0.99 0.44
C VAL A 483 14.49 -0.49 0.10
N LEU A 484 13.26 -0.99 0.27
CA LEU A 484 12.90 -2.37 -0.10
C LEU A 484 12.86 -2.55 -1.62
N ASP A 485 12.37 -1.55 -2.36
CA ASP A 485 12.25 -1.59 -3.81
C ASP A 485 13.61 -1.44 -4.53
N GLU A 486 14.57 -0.71 -3.95
CA GLU A 486 15.92 -0.49 -4.51
C GLU A 486 16.92 -1.62 -4.23
N SER A 487 16.56 -2.57 -3.37
CA SER A 487 17.48 -3.56 -2.81
C SER A 487 17.65 -4.78 -3.74
N GLU A 488 18.74 -4.82 -4.52
CA GLU A 488 19.04 -5.94 -5.43
C GLU A 488 19.42 -7.25 -4.71
N ASP A 489 19.92 -7.15 -3.47
CA ASP A 489 20.49 -8.28 -2.71
C ASP A 489 19.61 -8.73 -1.51
N GLY A 490 18.50 -8.05 -1.19
CA GLY A 490 17.54 -8.40 -0.11
C GLY A 490 18.07 -8.22 1.33
N ASP A 491 19.35 -7.88 1.50
CA ASP A 491 20.00 -7.69 2.81
C ASP A 491 19.48 -6.43 3.54
N ALA A 492 19.15 -5.37 2.79
CA ALA A 492 18.55 -4.17 3.35
C ALA A 492 17.16 -4.49 3.91
N ASP A 493 16.36 -5.27 3.19
CA ASP A 493 15.03 -5.70 3.60
C ASP A 493 15.06 -6.48 4.90
N ALA A 494 16.05 -7.37 5.03
CA ALA A 494 16.26 -8.12 6.26
C ALA A 494 16.54 -7.20 7.45
N LEU A 495 17.43 -6.22 7.27
CA LEU A 495 17.76 -5.26 8.31
C LEU A 495 16.55 -4.37 8.67
N VAL A 496 15.80 -3.88 7.69
CA VAL A 496 14.57 -3.08 7.89
C VAL A 496 13.63 -3.83 8.82
N LEU A 497 13.32 -5.09 8.48
CA LEU A 497 12.38 -5.90 9.25
C LEU A 497 12.90 -6.23 10.65
N ASP A 498 14.19 -6.54 10.78
CA ASP A 498 14.80 -6.85 12.08
C ASP A 498 14.79 -5.62 13.01
N LEU A 499 15.04 -4.43 12.47
CA LEU A 499 14.94 -3.18 13.22
C LEU A 499 13.49 -2.87 13.61
N ALA A 500 12.53 -3.01 12.70
CA ALA A 500 11.11 -2.78 12.98
C ALA A 500 10.59 -3.74 14.07
N LEU A 501 10.95 -5.02 14.02
CA LEU A 501 10.62 -6.02 15.05
C LEU A 501 11.06 -5.58 16.46
N VAL A 502 12.20 -4.90 16.59
CA VAL A 502 12.79 -4.56 17.89
C VAL A 502 12.50 -3.13 18.34
N ALA A 503 12.59 -2.15 17.43
CA ALA A 503 12.55 -0.73 17.76
C ALA A 503 11.12 -0.15 17.71
N ASP A 504 10.26 -0.69 16.84
CA ASP A 504 8.93 -0.13 16.55
C ASP A 504 7.79 -1.05 17.03
N GLU A 505 8.05 -1.85 18.07
CA GLU A 505 7.07 -2.74 18.71
C GLU A 505 6.43 -3.80 17.78
N CYS A 506 6.94 -4.03 16.56
CA CYS A 506 6.36 -5.03 15.65
C CYS A 506 6.43 -6.46 16.23
N LEU A 507 7.43 -6.80 17.04
CA LEU A 507 7.46 -8.10 17.74
C LEU A 507 6.35 -8.23 18.81
N ALA A 508 5.93 -7.11 19.42
CA ALA A 508 4.80 -7.10 20.33
C ALA A 508 3.49 -7.34 19.56
N ALA A 509 3.30 -6.67 18.42
CA ALA A 509 2.17 -6.89 17.52
C ALA A 509 2.11 -8.34 17.02
N PHE A 510 3.24 -8.94 16.59
CA PHE A 510 3.33 -10.36 16.27
C PHE A 510 2.80 -11.27 17.40
N THR A 511 3.12 -10.93 18.65
CA THR A 511 2.67 -11.70 19.82
C THR A 511 1.17 -11.57 20.05
N VAL A 512 0.60 -10.37 19.82
CA VAL A 512 -0.85 -10.13 19.92
C VAL A 512 -1.60 -10.89 18.83
N GLU A 513 -1.16 -10.77 17.59
CA GLU A 513 -1.88 -11.31 16.42
C GLU A 513 -1.75 -12.83 16.29
N LEU A 514 -0.54 -13.37 16.51
CA LEU A 514 -0.21 -14.75 16.24
C LEU A 514 0.09 -15.59 17.50
N GLY A 515 0.05 -14.97 18.68
CA GLY A 515 0.35 -15.65 19.96
C GLY A 515 -0.53 -16.88 20.22
N SER A 516 -1.79 -16.88 19.77
CA SER A 516 -2.69 -18.03 19.95
C SER A 516 -2.27 -19.27 19.15
N LEU A 517 -1.50 -19.10 18.07
CA LEU A 517 -0.95 -20.18 17.26
C LEU A 517 0.41 -20.68 17.76
N LEU A 518 1.19 -19.84 18.43
CA LEU A 518 2.56 -20.20 18.81
C LEU A 518 2.58 -21.42 19.77
N PRO A 519 3.50 -22.38 19.56
CA PRO A 519 3.83 -23.35 20.59
C PRO A 519 4.20 -22.64 21.90
N ALA A 520 3.69 -23.13 23.03
CA ALA A 520 3.84 -22.43 24.32
C ALA A 520 5.30 -22.12 24.71
N ASP A 521 6.24 -23.01 24.37
CA ASP A 521 7.66 -22.80 24.65
C ASP A 521 8.30 -21.74 23.73
N GLU A 522 7.75 -21.53 22.53
CA GLU A 522 8.13 -20.46 21.61
C GLU A 522 7.49 -19.12 22.02
N ALA A 523 6.23 -19.13 22.49
CA ALA A 523 5.61 -17.93 23.05
C ALA A 523 6.39 -17.39 24.27
N ASP A 524 6.74 -18.27 25.22
CA ASP A 524 7.60 -17.95 26.36
C ASP A 524 8.97 -17.38 25.93
N LEU A 525 9.45 -17.77 24.75
CA LEU A 525 10.71 -17.31 24.20
C LEU A 525 10.56 -15.90 23.63
N VAL A 526 9.53 -15.64 22.82
CA VAL A 526 9.23 -14.32 22.25
C VAL A 526 8.95 -13.29 23.35
N GLU A 527 8.20 -13.64 24.39
CA GLU A 527 7.94 -12.74 25.53
C GLU A 527 9.25 -12.23 26.18
N ARG A 528 10.28 -13.07 26.23
CA ARG A 528 11.60 -12.69 26.77
C ARG A 528 12.41 -11.80 25.82
N TRP A 529 12.01 -11.72 24.55
CA TRP A 529 12.67 -10.92 23.52
C TRP A 529 12.09 -9.51 23.41
N LEU A 530 10.84 -9.29 23.82
CA LEU A 530 10.13 -8.00 23.70
C LEU A 530 10.90 -6.82 24.31
N GLU A 531 11.66 -7.04 25.38
CA GLU A 531 12.43 -5.98 26.07
C GLU A 531 13.92 -5.96 25.67
N ARG A 532 14.30 -6.62 24.56
CA ARG A 532 15.70 -6.76 24.13
C ARG A 532 16.01 -5.81 22.96
N PRO A 533 16.66 -4.66 23.20
CA PRO A 533 17.07 -3.77 22.12
C PRO A 533 18.31 -4.31 21.39
N HIS A 534 18.54 -3.80 20.19
CA HIS A 534 19.84 -3.88 19.53
C HIS A 534 20.91 -3.23 20.41
N ARG A 535 22.10 -3.85 20.47
CA ARG A 535 23.21 -3.37 21.28
C ARG A 535 24.51 -3.41 20.50
N LEU A 536 25.46 -2.59 20.92
CA LEU A 536 26.84 -2.67 20.44
C LEU A 536 27.64 -3.68 21.27
N TRP A 537 28.31 -4.57 20.57
CA TRP A 537 29.07 -5.66 21.15
C TRP A 537 30.51 -5.63 20.66
N GLU A 538 31.46 -5.79 21.57
CA GLU A 538 32.86 -6.08 21.22
C GLU A 538 33.08 -7.60 21.17
N VAL A 539 33.60 -8.08 20.04
CA VAL A 539 33.83 -9.50 19.77
C VAL A 539 35.08 -10.00 20.50
N GLY A 540 34.92 -10.96 21.41
CA GLY A 540 36.01 -11.61 22.11
C GLY A 540 36.59 -12.83 21.35
N PRO A 541 37.61 -13.50 21.92
CA PRO A 541 38.21 -14.67 21.30
C PRO A 541 37.27 -15.88 21.32
N ALA A 542 37.01 -16.47 20.16
CA ALA A 542 36.20 -17.67 20.03
C ALA A 542 36.76 -18.84 20.87
N ALA A 543 35.88 -19.57 21.53
CA ALA A 543 36.21 -20.74 22.32
C ALA A 543 36.35 -22.01 21.45
N GLU A 544 36.92 -23.08 22.01
CA GLU A 544 37.14 -24.35 21.30
C GLU A 544 35.82 -25.04 20.86
N ASP A 545 34.69 -24.69 21.49
CA ASP A 545 33.36 -25.22 21.17
C ASP A 545 32.61 -24.38 20.12
N GLY A 546 33.23 -23.33 19.59
CA GLY A 546 32.63 -22.43 18.59
C GLY A 546 31.81 -21.28 19.19
N THR A 547 31.71 -21.17 20.51
CA THR A 547 31.07 -20.00 21.16
C THR A 547 31.94 -18.76 21.04
N VAL A 548 31.31 -17.59 20.95
CA VAL A 548 31.97 -16.29 20.87
C VAL A 548 31.52 -15.46 22.06
N PRO A 549 32.43 -15.03 22.95
CA PRO A 549 32.07 -14.10 24.01
C PRO A 549 31.88 -12.69 23.41
N LEU A 550 30.75 -12.05 23.72
CA LEU A 550 30.46 -10.67 23.34
C LEU A 550 30.43 -9.80 24.59
N THR A 551 31.10 -8.64 24.54
CA THR A 551 31.09 -7.66 25.63
C THR A 551 30.15 -6.53 25.28
N ASP A 552 29.14 -6.29 26.11
CA ASP A 552 28.16 -5.20 25.92
C ASP A 552 28.85 -3.84 26.10
N LEU A 553 28.79 -3.00 25.06
CA LEU A 553 29.34 -1.64 25.07
C LEU A 553 28.27 -0.57 25.34
N THR A 554 26.99 -0.92 25.21
CA THR A 554 25.84 -0.03 25.49
C THR A 554 25.41 -0.08 26.96
N GLY A 555 25.69 -1.19 27.64
CA GLY A 555 25.41 -1.40 29.05
C GLY A 555 26.37 -0.66 30.00
N PRO A 556 26.13 -0.76 31.33
CA PRO A 556 27.04 -0.22 32.33
C PRO A 556 28.44 -0.85 32.19
N ALA A 557 29.50 -0.06 32.44
CA ALA A 557 30.89 -0.45 32.22
C ALA A 557 31.37 -1.73 32.95
N ASP A 558 30.62 -2.20 33.95
CA ASP A 558 30.87 -3.43 34.71
C ASP A 558 30.05 -4.64 34.21
N ALA A 559 29.39 -4.53 33.05
CA ALA A 559 28.63 -5.64 32.46
C ALA A 559 29.57 -6.82 32.14
N SER A 560 29.21 -8.00 32.63
CA SER A 560 29.93 -9.23 32.30
C SER A 560 29.73 -9.57 30.83
N ALA A 561 30.79 -10.03 30.15
CA ALA A 561 30.68 -10.58 28.81
C ALA A 561 29.65 -11.72 28.77
N VAL A 562 28.79 -11.70 27.76
CA VAL A 562 27.80 -12.73 27.48
C VAL A 562 28.45 -13.75 26.56
N THR A 563 28.34 -15.03 26.89
CA THR A 563 28.75 -16.11 25.98
C THR A 563 27.61 -16.39 25.02
N VAL A 564 27.81 -16.09 23.74
CA VAL A 564 26.84 -16.39 22.70
C VAL A 564 27.31 -17.55 21.82
N VAL A 565 26.35 -18.29 21.28
CA VAL A 565 26.63 -19.17 20.14
C VAL A 565 26.43 -18.32 18.88
N ALA A 566 27.55 -17.95 18.24
CA ALA A 566 27.50 -17.34 16.92
C ALA A 566 27.29 -18.45 15.87
N PRO A 567 26.51 -18.22 14.80
CA PRO A 567 26.45 -19.15 13.68
C PRO A 567 27.86 -19.42 13.14
N PRO A 568 28.21 -20.67 12.76
CA PRO A 568 29.54 -21.00 12.21
C PRO A 568 29.89 -20.20 10.95
N THR A 569 28.88 -19.61 10.33
CA THR A 569 28.92 -18.83 9.09
C THR A 569 29.15 -17.34 9.32
N LEU A 570 29.11 -16.84 10.57
CA LEU A 570 29.27 -15.42 10.88
C LEU A 570 30.78 -15.09 11.07
N PRO A 571 31.43 -14.39 10.12
CA PRO A 571 32.86 -14.12 10.19
C PRO A 571 33.14 -12.89 11.06
N LEU A 572 33.10 -13.08 12.39
CA LEU A 572 33.44 -12.04 13.36
C LEU A 572 34.92 -12.10 13.73
N ALA A 573 35.62 -10.97 13.61
CA ALA A 573 37.02 -10.84 14.02
C ALA A 573 37.13 -10.42 15.50
N VAL A 574 38.13 -10.94 16.20
CA VAL A 574 38.38 -10.52 17.60
C VAL A 574 38.70 -9.02 17.66
N GLY A 575 38.01 -8.30 18.54
CA GLY A 575 38.11 -6.84 18.73
C GLY A 575 37.23 -6.03 17.78
N GLU A 576 36.50 -6.68 16.88
CA GLU A 576 35.47 -6.03 16.05
C GLU A 576 34.30 -5.57 16.91
N VAL A 577 33.69 -4.44 16.52
CA VAL A 577 32.46 -3.94 17.15
C VAL A 577 31.32 -4.18 16.19
N VAL A 578 30.24 -4.76 16.68
CA VAL A 578 29.04 -5.04 15.90
C VAL A 578 27.78 -4.53 16.58
N LEU A 579 26.82 -4.07 15.81
CA LEU A 579 25.43 -3.92 16.22
C LEU A 579 24.74 -5.27 15.98
N ALA A 580 24.16 -5.83 17.03
CA ALA A 580 23.46 -7.11 16.94
C ALA A 580 22.36 -7.24 17.99
N LEU A 581 21.31 -7.98 17.65
CA LEU A 581 20.31 -8.45 18.59
C LEU A 581 20.79 -9.73 19.27
N VAL A 582 21.03 -9.68 20.59
CA VAL A 582 21.43 -10.84 21.39
C VAL A 582 20.31 -11.18 22.38
N VAL A 583 19.79 -12.39 22.26
CA VAL A 583 18.61 -12.83 23.01
C VAL A 583 18.82 -14.14 23.77
N PRO A 584 18.11 -14.33 24.90
CA PRO A 584 18.08 -15.60 25.61
C PRO A 584 17.35 -16.68 24.79
N THR A 585 17.79 -17.94 24.93
CA THR A 585 17.25 -19.09 24.17
C THR A 585 16.66 -20.21 25.05
N GLY A 586 16.27 -19.85 26.28
CA GLY A 586 15.86 -20.80 27.31
C GLY A 586 17.00 -21.11 28.29
N ASP A 587 17.27 -22.41 28.50
CA ASP A 587 18.36 -22.88 29.37
C ASP A 587 19.73 -22.93 28.64
N GLY A 588 19.76 -22.57 27.35
CA GLY A 588 20.95 -22.54 26.51
C GLY A 588 21.70 -21.20 26.55
N PRO A 589 22.88 -21.12 25.90
CA PRO A 589 23.58 -19.84 25.70
C PRO A 589 22.73 -18.86 24.87
N GLU A 590 22.94 -17.57 25.08
CA GLU A 590 22.30 -16.53 24.26
C GLU A 590 22.73 -16.66 22.79
N GLN A 591 21.90 -16.19 21.86
CA GLN A 591 22.17 -16.25 20.43
C GLN A 591 22.01 -14.88 19.79
N VAL A 592 22.74 -14.68 18.70
CA VAL A 592 22.56 -13.55 17.79
C VAL A 592 21.43 -13.91 16.83
N LEU A 593 20.41 -13.05 16.75
CA LEU A 593 19.32 -13.17 15.78
C LEU A 593 19.35 -11.97 14.83
N GLY A 594 18.78 -12.16 13.62
CA GLY A 594 18.72 -11.13 12.60
C GLY A 594 20.08 -10.75 11.99
N GLN A 595 20.09 -9.65 11.25
CA GLN A 595 21.25 -9.07 10.59
C GLN A 595 22.24 -8.50 11.61
N VAL A 596 23.53 -8.65 11.31
CA VAL A 596 24.63 -8.12 12.12
C VAL A 596 25.32 -7.01 11.33
N VAL A 597 25.46 -5.83 11.94
CA VAL A 597 26.11 -4.69 11.29
C VAL A 597 27.47 -4.44 11.91
N ARG A 598 28.52 -4.42 11.09
CA ARG A 598 29.88 -4.03 11.50
C ARG A 598 29.94 -2.54 11.73
N VAL A 599 30.45 -2.17 12.90
CA VAL A 599 30.55 -0.77 13.31
C VAL A 599 32.00 -0.32 13.25
N PRO A 600 32.37 0.56 12.30
CA PRO A 600 33.72 1.09 12.25
C PRO A 600 34.00 1.97 13.47
N PRO A 601 35.27 2.08 13.91
CA PRO A 601 35.63 2.90 15.07
C PRO A 601 35.15 4.36 14.99
N SER A 602 35.01 4.90 13.79
CA SER A 602 34.51 6.26 13.55
C SER A 602 33.03 6.45 13.84
N ALA A 603 32.21 5.40 13.77
CA ALA A 603 30.76 5.45 13.99
C ALA A 603 30.35 4.99 15.40
N ARG A 604 31.29 4.44 16.18
CA ARG A 604 31.02 3.83 17.49
C ARG A 604 30.39 4.80 18.49
N ASP A 605 31.02 5.94 18.72
CA ASP A 605 30.57 6.90 19.75
C ASP A 605 29.22 7.51 19.38
N ASP A 606 29.00 7.76 18.08
CA ASP A 606 27.73 8.26 17.55
C ASP A 606 26.61 7.25 17.77
N LEU A 607 26.82 5.97 17.42
CA LEU A 607 25.82 4.91 17.61
C LEU A 607 25.56 4.62 19.09
N LEU A 608 26.57 4.72 19.97
CA LEU A 608 26.36 4.63 21.42
C LEU A 608 25.44 5.74 21.93
N GLY A 609 25.64 6.98 21.43
CA GLY A 609 24.76 8.10 21.74
C GLY A 609 23.35 7.86 21.23
N LEU A 610 23.22 7.42 19.98
CA LEU A 610 21.94 7.15 19.34
C LEU A 610 21.13 6.11 20.10
N LEU A 611 21.74 4.96 20.43
CA LEU A 611 21.07 3.86 21.14
C LEU A 611 20.64 4.23 22.57
N ALA A 612 21.30 5.20 23.20
CA ALA A 612 20.92 5.68 24.53
C ALA A 612 19.57 6.41 24.54
N ASP A 613 19.16 6.96 23.39
CA ASP A 613 17.91 7.71 23.24
C ASP A 613 16.73 6.84 22.77
N HIS A 614 16.89 5.52 22.70
CA HIS A 614 15.86 4.58 22.22
C HIS A 614 15.30 4.98 20.84
N PRO A 615 16.15 4.98 19.81
CA PRO A 615 15.78 5.44 18.48
C PRO A 615 14.74 4.51 17.86
N THR A 616 13.86 5.08 17.04
CA THR A 616 12.98 4.30 16.15
C THR A 616 13.80 3.51 15.14
N ALA A 617 13.18 2.54 14.47
CA ALA A 617 13.86 1.86 13.36
C ALA A 617 14.33 2.89 12.32
N GLN A 618 13.52 3.94 12.05
CA GLN A 618 13.86 5.02 11.11
C GLN A 618 15.24 5.61 11.34
N VAL A 619 15.41 6.10 12.55
CA VAL A 619 16.62 6.80 12.94
C VAL A 619 17.83 5.86 12.93
N LEU A 620 17.63 4.58 13.24
CA LEU A 620 18.70 3.58 13.18
C LEU A 620 19.11 3.26 11.76
N LEU A 621 18.18 2.90 10.88
CA LEU A 621 18.54 2.45 9.54
C LEU A 621 19.13 3.59 8.70
N ASP A 622 18.62 4.83 8.78
CA ASP A 622 19.25 6.00 8.12
C ASP A 622 20.75 6.09 8.49
N ARG A 623 21.05 5.90 9.78
CA ARG A 623 22.43 5.95 10.26
C ARG A 623 23.27 4.76 9.84
N LEU A 624 22.67 3.58 9.72
CA LEU A 624 23.37 2.35 9.32
C LEU A 624 23.65 2.32 7.82
N LEU A 625 22.77 2.87 6.98
CA LEU A 625 22.98 3.00 5.54
C LEU A 625 24.19 3.90 5.22
N GLU A 626 24.45 4.94 6.03
CA GLU A 626 25.65 5.78 5.90
C GLU A 626 26.97 5.01 6.08
N LEU A 627 26.96 3.82 6.70
CA LEU A 627 28.16 2.99 6.87
C LEU A 627 28.58 2.30 5.56
N GLY A 628 27.68 2.23 4.58
CA GLY A 628 27.86 1.56 3.31
C GLY A 628 27.56 0.05 3.36
N PRO A 629 27.35 -0.59 2.19
CA PRO A 629 26.88 -1.98 2.10
C PRO A 629 27.85 -3.00 2.69
N ASP A 630 29.16 -2.72 2.67
CA ASP A 630 30.21 -3.57 3.25
C ASP A 630 30.10 -3.74 4.78
N ALA A 631 29.27 -2.92 5.44
CA ALA A 631 29.02 -3.00 6.86
C ALA A 631 28.06 -4.16 7.24
N LEU A 632 27.20 -4.61 6.32
CA LEU A 632 26.25 -5.70 6.60
C LEU A 632 26.98 -7.05 6.60
N VAL A 633 26.68 -7.87 7.62
CA VAL A 633 27.23 -9.23 7.75
C VAL A 633 26.10 -10.22 7.81
N HIS A 634 25.98 -10.98 6.74
CA HIS A 634 24.97 -12.00 6.59
C HIS A 634 25.25 -13.21 7.51
N PRO A 635 24.33 -13.61 8.40
CA PRO A 635 24.31 -14.96 8.94
C PRO A 635 23.80 -15.89 7.83
N ALA A 636 24.67 -16.68 7.18
CA ALA A 636 24.35 -17.43 5.94
C ALA A 636 23.23 -18.50 6.01
N ALA A 637 22.37 -18.47 7.03
CA ALA A 637 21.32 -19.44 7.28
C ALA A 637 19.89 -18.89 7.09
N THR A 638 19.67 -17.58 7.07
CA THR A 638 18.32 -17.01 6.91
C THR A 638 18.09 -16.69 5.42
N PRO A 639 17.05 -17.23 4.76
CA PRO A 639 16.71 -16.79 3.41
C PRO A 639 16.36 -15.30 3.42
N SER A 640 16.69 -14.61 2.31
CA SER A 640 16.26 -13.25 2.01
C SER A 640 14.75 -13.15 2.10
#